data_AF-I1CSE5-F1
#
_entry.id   AF-I1CSE5-F1
#
_cell.length_a   1.000
_cell.length_b   1.000
_cell.length_c   1.000
_cell.angle_alpha   90.00
_cell.angle_beta   90.00
_cell.angle_gamma   90.00
#
_symmetry.space_group_name_H-M   'P 1'
#
loop_
_entity.id
_entity.type
_entity.pdbx_description
1 polymer ?
#
loop_
_entity_poly.entity_id
_entity_poly.type
_entity_poly.pdbx_seq_one_letter_code
_entity_poly.pdbx_strand_id
1 'polypeptide(L)'
;MAHQGSSIIDLFMSTTELTGSSMRIRQDLSLDSNHKLVSLSFQINASIPQLPRHPRIIWNLGKLKDRNNHEVYLRRFQELSQPLLQYHEKHYYHMNNRHYAVDYIEKLNADLCQAIYTSLDDSCGRVSHSTDPLRDFWTDKLQEAYDYRELCYRKWRKAYGLNKLHYWLKHQEARATLRRLIAQLRRETWATFCKQMASEEYTKAISKLSRIRKNRTLKPTFSTPEGPQHAAEIMASCLETTFSGDLLKNVQLYEIDTPILPFEIDCPFTRDDINLAIRSLPVKKAPGIDHLRNEMLQPISHLLAPILFHLFHMCWAWSYVPQTWRIAQVIPIYKKGSPSDPGNYRPISMTTIFRKILERCIQHILQTDGPPLDIAQGGFRESRSALDQALCLTEISHILRTHYHVKPVLAFLDIKSAYDTVNRSFVWDTLSRYVSSPMLNLLRCLFDDVQIEILLSNTTSRRFHPKTGVLQGSILSPYLYSIYINQLPAQLRSQAITTDMSPLETIPLLNCLLYADDVVLIAERTTMTGLLRKCEEHSLQMGYRWNPSKCVILDNQLEPIPYTIYNQVLPQVTSFAYLGVPFKPGGYLDPDELIRRNSSKALATMNVLKSMGINPSGFSRLLSTRFYAHIVRPQLEYGLAINRFTNTQLKSIEDVQDTCIRTIYGARGNTSTKVMLHLAKLPLMADRVHILQAQFLYRSLCLPDDALLCRLLPHIRHIRGHQWFLLSKTPLWQSLPSTGEELDKHMFKTAKKRFL
;
A
#
# COMPACT_ATOMS: atom_id res chain seq x y z
N MET A 1 -59.37 -21.39 13.97
CA MET A 1 -58.43 -20.28 14.23
C MET A 1 -57.65 -20.00 12.94
N ALA A 2 -57.87 -18.83 12.35
CA ALA A 2 -57.16 -18.40 11.14
C ALA A 2 -55.69 -18.12 11.50
N HIS A 3 -54.76 -18.89 10.93
CA HIS A 3 -53.34 -18.56 11.01
C HIS A 3 -53.04 -17.41 10.03
N GLN A 4 -52.98 -16.18 10.52
CA GLN A 4 -52.22 -15.10 9.88
C GLN A 4 -50.73 -15.47 9.96
N GLY A 5 -50.22 -16.13 8.93
CA GLY A 5 -48.78 -16.33 8.75
C GLY A 5 -48.19 -15.19 7.95
N SER A 6 -47.23 -14.46 8.51
CA SER A 6 -46.34 -13.59 7.74
C SER A 6 -45.36 -14.45 6.93
N SER A 7 -45.53 -14.46 5.60
CA SER A 7 -44.56 -15.09 4.69
C SER A 7 -43.52 -14.04 4.28
N ILE A 8 -42.23 -14.38 4.40
CA ILE A 8 -41.15 -13.59 3.79
C ILE A 8 -41.04 -14.07 2.34
N ILE A 9 -41.34 -13.19 1.39
CA ILE A 9 -41.06 -13.39 -0.04
C ILE A 9 -39.80 -12.58 -0.34
N ASP A 10 -38.77 -13.21 -0.89
CA ASP A 10 -37.64 -12.49 -1.46
C ASP A 10 -38.15 -11.67 -2.66
N LEU A 11 -38.09 -10.35 -2.54
CA LEU A 11 -38.56 -9.44 -3.58
C LEU A 11 -37.49 -9.39 -4.69
N PHE A 12 -37.81 -9.94 -5.86
CA PHE A 12 -36.97 -9.80 -7.04
C PHE A 12 -37.45 -8.60 -7.86
N MET A 13 -36.75 -7.47 -7.73
CA MET A 13 -36.98 -6.29 -8.56
C MET A 13 -36.06 -6.33 -9.78
N SER A 14 -36.66 -6.26 -10.96
CA SER A 14 -35.96 -6.18 -12.23
C SER A 14 -36.25 -4.82 -12.86
N THR A 15 -35.23 -4.18 -13.44
CA THR A 15 -35.38 -2.98 -14.27
C THR A 15 -35.75 -3.32 -15.72
N THR A 16 -35.78 -4.61 -16.06
CA THR A 16 -36.16 -5.13 -17.39
C THR A 16 -37.38 -6.04 -17.30
N GLU A 17 -38.23 -6.00 -18.32
CA GLU A 17 -39.41 -6.86 -18.43
C GLU A 17 -38.99 -8.34 -18.54
N LEU A 18 -39.51 -9.18 -17.64
CA LEU A 18 -39.19 -10.61 -17.56
C LEU A 18 -40.23 -11.40 -18.36
N THR A 19 -39.81 -12.07 -19.44
CA THR A 19 -40.70 -12.90 -20.27
C THR A 19 -40.64 -14.36 -19.82
N GLY A 20 -41.66 -15.18 -20.11
CA GLY A 20 -41.63 -16.62 -19.82
C GLY A 20 -41.43 -16.99 -18.33
N SER A 21 -41.84 -16.13 -17.40
CA SER A 21 -41.64 -16.37 -15.97
C SER A 21 -42.48 -17.55 -15.45
N SER A 22 -41.86 -18.48 -14.73
CA SER A 22 -42.51 -19.56 -14.01
C SER A 22 -41.97 -19.64 -12.58
N MET A 23 -42.88 -19.82 -11.62
CA MET A 23 -42.53 -19.94 -10.21
C MET A 23 -43.03 -21.28 -9.69
N ARG A 24 -42.14 -22.13 -9.17
CA ARG A 24 -42.49 -23.42 -8.58
C ARG A 24 -42.05 -23.50 -7.13
N ILE A 25 -42.98 -23.82 -6.25
CA ILE A 25 -42.69 -24.07 -4.84
C ILE A 25 -42.28 -25.55 -4.70
N ARG A 26 -41.01 -25.79 -4.39
CA ARG A 26 -40.43 -27.12 -4.19
C ARG A 26 -40.89 -27.67 -2.84
N GLN A 27 -41.89 -28.55 -2.87
CA GLN A 27 -42.44 -29.21 -1.68
C GLN A 27 -41.70 -30.50 -1.28
N ASP A 28 -40.77 -30.92 -2.14
CA ASP A 28 -39.98 -32.13 -2.10
C ASP A 28 -38.61 -31.96 -1.42
N LEU A 29 -38.18 -30.71 -1.20
CA LEU A 29 -36.88 -30.35 -0.62
C LEU A 29 -37.04 -29.67 0.74
N SER A 30 -36.11 -29.92 1.67
CA SER A 30 -36.06 -29.27 3.00
C SER A 30 -34.93 -28.24 3.05
N LEU A 31 -35.24 -27.02 3.50
CA LEU A 31 -34.25 -25.97 3.79
C LEU A 31 -34.01 -25.79 5.30
N ASP A 32 -34.43 -26.75 6.13
CA ASP A 32 -34.28 -26.65 7.60
C ASP A 32 -34.99 -25.41 8.22
N SER A 33 -36.03 -24.89 7.55
CA SER A 33 -36.88 -23.79 8.03
C SER A 33 -38.34 -23.97 7.59
N ASN A 34 -39.25 -23.11 8.09
CA ASN A 34 -40.64 -23.03 7.61
C ASN A 34 -40.76 -22.39 6.22
N HIS A 35 -39.65 -21.92 5.63
CA HIS A 35 -39.60 -21.43 4.27
C HIS A 35 -39.58 -22.59 3.27
N LYS A 36 -40.40 -22.48 2.23
CA LYS A 36 -40.38 -23.42 1.10
C LYS A 36 -39.44 -22.87 0.03
N LEU A 37 -38.58 -23.72 -0.53
CA LEU A 37 -37.74 -23.31 -1.66
C LEU A 37 -38.65 -22.95 -2.84
N VAL A 38 -38.51 -21.74 -3.35
CA VAL A 38 -39.22 -21.27 -4.55
C VAL A 38 -38.20 -21.18 -5.67
N SER A 39 -38.43 -21.90 -6.78
CA SER A 39 -37.66 -21.72 -8.00
C SER A 39 -38.44 -20.78 -8.94
N LEU A 40 -37.90 -19.59 -9.13
CA LEU A 40 -38.34 -18.66 -10.18
C LEU A 40 -37.44 -18.86 -11.41
N SER A 41 -38.03 -19.03 -12.59
CA SER A 41 -37.35 -19.13 -13.87
C SER A 41 -37.98 -18.14 -14.82
N PHE A 42 -37.21 -17.42 -15.61
CA PHE A 42 -37.72 -16.48 -16.62
C PHE A 42 -36.74 -16.42 -17.78
N GLN A 43 -37.23 -15.99 -18.94
CA GLN A 43 -36.43 -15.64 -20.10
C GLN A 43 -36.01 -14.18 -19.98
N ILE A 44 -34.73 -13.94 -20.24
CA ILE A 44 -34.17 -12.59 -20.31
C ILE A 44 -34.00 -12.28 -21.79
N ASN A 45 -34.83 -11.38 -22.32
CA ASN A 45 -34.69 -10.87 -23.70
C ASN A 45 -33.58 -9.81 -23.83
N ALA A 46 -32.91 -9.44 -22.73
CA ALA A 46 -31.71 -8.65 -22.80
C ALA A 46 -30.54 -9.53 -23.26
N SER A 47 -29.76 -9.04 -24.23
CA SER A 47 -28.41 -9.54 -24.49
C SER A 47 -27.72 -9.59 -23.13
N ILE A 48 -27.46 -10.79 -22.59
CA ILE A 48 -26.63 -10.92 -21.39
C ILE A 48 -25.36 -10.18 -21.77
N PRO A 49 -25.00 -9.04 -21.13
CA PRO A 49 -23.75 -8.41 -21.44
C PRO A 49 -22.73 -9.51 -21.17
N GLN A 50 -22.05 -9.97 -22.22
CA GLN A 50 -20.87 -10.78 -22.01
C GLN A 50 -20.03 -9.89 -21.12
N LEU A 51 -19.92 -10.24 -19.83
CA LEU A 51 -18.93 -9.66 -18.94
C LEU A 51 -17.67 -9.66 -19.79
N PRO A 52 -17.09 -8.50 -20.14
CA PRO A 52 -15.85 -8.49 -20.86
C PRO A 52 -14.87 -9.18 -19.92
N ARG A 53 -14.68 -10.47 -20.13
CA ARG A 53 -13.65 -11.24 -19.48
C ARG A 53 -12.42 -10.73 -20.20
N HIS A 54 -11.78 -9.72 -19.67
CA HIS A 54 -10.35 -9.62 -19.84
C HIS A 54 -9.77 -10.51 -18.73
N PRO A 55 -9.73 -11.86 -18.87
CA PRO A 55 -9.15 -12.67 -17.83
C PRO A 55 -7.68 -12.25 -17.75
N ARG A 56 -7.29 -11.70 -16.60
CA ARG A 56 -5.87 -11.54 -16.30
C ARG A 56 -5.20 -12.88 -16.61
N ILE A 57 -4.17 -12.87 -17.45
CA ILE A 57 -3.43 -14.10 -17.74
C ILE A 57 -2.61 -14.45 -16.50
N ILE A 58 -2.76 -15.68 -16.01
CA ILE A 58 -2.09 -16.16 -14.81
C ILE A 58 -1.41 -17.48 -15.11
N TRP A 59 -0.09 -17.53 -14.90
CA TRP A 59 0.73 -18.73 -15.04
C TRP A 59 0.99 -19.42 -13.70
N ASN A 60 1.20 -20.75 -13.75
CA ASN A 60 1.52 -21.54 -12.57
C ASN A 60 3.01 -21.45 -12.23
N LEU A 61 3.43 -20.26 -11.78
CA LEU A 61 4.83 -19.98 -11.44
C LEU A 61 5.41 -20.86 -10.33
N GLY A 62 4.56 -21.59 -9.59
CA GLY A 62 5.02 -22.61 -8.65
C GLY A 62 5.82 -23.72 -9.32
N LYS A 63 5.52 -24.04 -10.58
CA LYS A 63 6.26 -25.05 -11.37
C LYS A 63 7.68 -24.62 -11.73
N LEU A 64 7.98 -23.32 -11.80
CA LEU A 64 9.34 -22.83 -12.07
C LEU A 64 10.32 -23.06 -10.91
N LYS A 65 9.86 -23.59 -9.77
CA LYS A 65 10.73 -24.08 -8.70
C LYS A 65 11.34 -25.43 -9.02
N ASP A 66 10.68 -26.21 -9.88
CA ASP A 66 11.24 -27.44 -10.40
C ASP A 66 12.34 -27.10 -11.42
N ARG A 67 13.47 -27.77 -11.29
CA ARG A 67 14.66 -27.46 -12.10
C ARG A 67 14.42 -27.70 -13.59
N ASN A 68 13.67 -28.74 -13.96
CA ASN A 68 13.40 -29.06 -15.35
C ASN A 68 12.54 -27.96 -16.00
N ASN A 69 11.44 -27.57 -15.35
CA ASN A 69 10.59 -26.48 -15.86
C ASN A 69 11.35 -25.14 -15.93
N HIS A 70 12.25 -24.87 -14.98
CA HIS A 70 13.12 -23.69 -15.02
C HIS A 70 14.08 -23.72 -16.21
N GLU A 71 14.74 -24.84 -16.47
CA GLU A 71 15.64 -25.02 -17.61
C GLU A 71 14.89 -24.93 -18.94
N VAL A 72 13.67 -25.48 -19.03
CA VAL A 72 12.78 -25.31 -20.20
C VAL A 72 12.45 -23.84 -20.41
N TYR A 73 12.12 -23.11 -19.35
CA TYR A 73 11.82 -21.68 -19.45
C TYR A 73 13.01 -20.88 -19.98
N LEU A 74 14.21 -21.10 -19.43
CA LEU A 74 15.44 -20.46 -19.88
C LEU A 74 15.74 -20.77 -21.36
N ARG A 75 15.71 -22.06 -21.73
CA ARG A 75 16.01 -22.51 -23.08
C ARG A 75 15.03 -21.92 -24.09
N ARG A 76 13.72 -22.01 -23.83
CA ARG A 76 12.71 -21.49 -24.76
C ARG A 76 12.77 -19.98 -24.89
N PHE A 77 12.99 -19.27 -23.80
CA PHE A 77 13.19 -17.84 -23.88
C PHE A 77 14.43 -17.49 -24.70
N GLN A 78 15.55 -18.21 -24.51
CA GLN A 78 16.76 -18.01 -25.32
C GLN A 78 16.51 -18.28 -26.81
N GLU A 79 15.88 -19.40 -27.16
CA GLU A 79 15.54 -19.75 -28.56
C GLU A 79 14.71 -18.67 -29.24
N LEU A 80 13.69 -18.14 -28.54
CA LEU A 80 12.79 -17.12 -29.09
C LEU A 80 13.40 -15.72 -29.10
N SER A 81 14.35 -15.43 -28.23
CA SER A 81 14.92 -14.10 -28.07
C SER A 81 16.21 -13.85 -28.87
N GLN A 82 16.97 -14.90 -29.20
CA GLN A 82 18.18 -14.80 -30.03
C GLN A 82 17.92 -14.15 -31.40
N PRO A 83 16.86 -14.50 -32.15
CA PRO A 83 16.55 -13.84 -33.42
C PRO A 83 16.30 -12.34 -33.28
N LEU A 84 15.78 -11.88 -32.13
CA LEU A 84 15.49 -10.47 -31.89
C LEU A 84 16.78 -9.64 -31.80
N LEU A 85 17.82 -10.19 -31.17
CA LEU A 85 19.15 -9.56 -31.09
C LEU A 85 19.82 -9.50 -32.47
N GLN A 86 19.80 -10.61 -33.21
CA GLN A 86 20.38 -10.65 -34.56
C GLN A 86 19.66 -9.70 -35.52
N TYR A 87 18.34 -9.59 -35.41
CA TYR A 87 17.56 -8.65 -36.18
C TYR A 87 17.94 -7.20 -35.84
N HIS A 88 18.13 -6.88 -34.55
CA HIS A 88 18.59 -5.56 -34.12
C HIS A 88 19.91 -5.16 -34.80
N GLU A 89 20.92 -6.05 -34.75
CA GLU A 89 22.25 -5.79 -35.33
C GLU A 89 22.18 -5.51 -36.83
N LYS A 90 21.34 -6.24 -37.57
CA LYS A 90 21.16 -6.06 -39.02
C LYS A 90 20.48 -4.75 -39.38
N HIS A 91 19.57 -4.27 -38.54
CA HIS A 91 18.73 -3.12 -38.82
C HIS A 91 19.19 -1.82 -38.15
N TYR A 92 20.24 -1.87 -37.33
CA TYR A 92 20.81 -0.73 -36.61
C TYR A 92 21.09 0.47 -37.52
N TYR A 93 21.66 0.25 -38.71
CA TYR A 93 21.98 1.32 -39.67
C TYR A 93 20.74 2.02 -40.28
N HIS A 94 19.57 1.38 -40.27
CA HIS A 94 18.32 1.96 -40.76
C HIS A 94 17.60 2.80 -39.68
N MET A 95 18.14 2.84 -38.46
CA MET A 95 17.58 3.57 -37.32
C MET A 95 17.82 5.08 -37.35
N ASN A 96 18.15 5.65 -38.51
CA ASN A 96 18.16 7.10 -38.73
C ASN A 96 16.81 7.62 -39.22
N ASN A 97 15.88 6.73 -39.62
CA ASN A 97 14.51 7.10 -39.96
C ASN A 97 13.58 6.90 -38.75
N ARG A 98 12.93 7.98 -38.31
CA ARG A 98 12.05 7.97 -37.13
C ARG A 98 10.90 6.97 -37.24
N HIS A 99 10.20 6.96 -38.38
CA HIS A 99 9.01 6.11 -38.56
C HIS A 99 9.40 4.63 -38.45
N TYR A 100 10.48 4.26 -39.14
CA TYR A 100 11.06 2.91 -39.05
C TYR A 100 11.49 2.56 -37.62
N ALA A 101 12.16 3.49 -36.92
CA ALA A 101 12.60 3.27 -35.54
C ALA A 101 11.43 3.09 -34.58
N VAL A 102 10.37 3.89 -34.71
CA VAL A 102 9.15 3.77 -33.90
C VAL A 102 8.46 2.42 -34.11
N ASP A 103 8.25 2.02 -35.37
CA ASP A 103 7.65 0.73 -35.69
C ASP A 103 8.50 -0.43 -35.16
N TYR A 104 9.82 -0.30 -35.25
CA TYR A 104 10.74 -1.29 -34.71
C TYR A 104 10.70 -1.36 -33.17
N ILE A 105 10.62 -0.23 -32.47
CA ILE A 105 10.46 -0.19 -31.00
C ILE A 105 9.16 -0.91 -30.58
N GLU A 106 8.05 -0.64 -31.27
CA GLU A 106 6.77 -1.29 -31.01
C GLU A 106 6.85 -2.80 -31.25
N LYS A 107 7.38 -3.20 -32.41
CA LYS A 107 7.55 -4.60 -32.79
C LYS A 107 8.44 -5.33 -31.80
N LEU A 108 9.60 -4.77 -31.44
CA LEU A 108 10.53 -5.38 -30.50
C LEU A 108 9.89 -5.58 -29.12
N ASN A 109 9.14 -4.59 -28.63
CA ASN A 109 8.40 -4.72 -27.37
C ASN A 109 7.33 -5.82 -27.43
N ALA A 110 6.56 -5.89 -28.53
CA ALA A 110 5.53 -6.91 -28.72
C ALA A 110 6.12 -8.32 -28.84
N ASP A 111 7.14 -8.49 -29.69
CA ASP A 111 7.84 -9.77 -29.91
C ASP A 111 8.49 -10.27 -28.61
N LEU A 112 9.09 -9.36 -27.82
CA LEU A 112 9.69 -9.70 -26.54
C LEU A 112 8.65 -10.13 -25.50
N CYS A 113 7.51 -9.43 -25.40
CA CYS A 113 6.40 -9.87 -24.56
C CYS A 113 5.89 -11.25 -24.98
N GLN A 114 5.72 -11.47 -26.29
CA GLN A 114 5.24 -12.75 -26.83
C GLN A 114 6.22 -13.90 -26.55
N ALA A 115 7.53 -13.65 -26.69
CA ALA A 115 8.56 -14.63 -26.35
C ALA A 115 8.46 -15.06 -24.87
N ILE A 116 8.18 -14.12 -23.96
CA ILE A 116 7.97 -14.44 -22.54
C ILE A 116 6.68 -15.25 -22.35
N TYR A 117 5.56 -14.83 -22.96
CA TYR A 117 4.28 -15.55 -22.84
C TYR A 117 4.40 -16.99 -23.32
N THR A 118 4.95 -17.21 -24.50
CA THR A 118 5.14 -18.55 -25.08
C THR A 118 6.08 -19.39 -24.20
N SER A 119 7.18 -18.81 -23.72
CA SER A 119 8.12 -19.53 -22.85
C SER A 119 7.48 -19.92 -21.51
N LEU A 120 6.59 -19.08 -20.95
CA LEU A 120 5.82 -19.40 -19.75
C LEU A 120 4.73 -20.45 -19.99
N ASP A 121 4.04 -20.37 -21.13
CA ASP A 121 3.03 -21.35 -21.54
C ASP A 121 3.67 -22.75 -21.69
N ASP A 122 4.82 -22.84 -22.36
CA ASP A 122 5.58 -24.08 -22.57
C ASP A 122 6.14 -24.67 -21.26
N SER A 123 6.62 -23.82 -20.35
CA SER A 123 7.33 -24.27 -19.14
C SER A 123 6.42 -24.56 -17.94
N CYS A 124 5.44 -23.70 -17.66
CA CYS A 124 4.62 -23.80 -16.45
C CYS A 124 3.12 -23.87 -16.72
N GLY A 125 2.68 -23.43 -17.90
CA GLY A 125 1.28 -23.42 -18.30
C GLY A 125 0.43 -22.45 -17.48
N ARG A 126 -0.79 -22.22 -17.97
CA ARG A 126 -1.75 -21.31 -17.35
C ARG A 126 -2.45 -21.96 -16.16
N VAL A 127 -2.85 -21.15 -15.19
CA VAL A 127 -3.66 -21.62 -14.05
C VAL A 127 -5.08 -21.88 -14.55
N SER A 128 -5.54 -23.13 -14.49
CA SER A 128 -6.96 -23.42 -14.61
C SER A 128 -7.66 -23.02 -13.32
N HIS A 129 -8.77 -22.28 -13.42
CA HIS A 129 -9.64 -22.04 -12.28
C HIS A 129 -10.30 -23.37 -11.91
N SER A 130 -9.67 -24.14 -11.02
CA SER A 130 -10.29 -25.33 -10.47
C SER A 130 -11.53 -24.90 -9.66
N THR A 131 -12.70 -25.25 -10.20
CA THR A 131 -13.98 -25.21 -9.53
C THR A 131 -14.09 -26.43 -8.64
N ASP A 132 -13.76 -26.30 -7.37
CA ASP A 132 -14.62 -26.66 -6.25
C ASP A 132 -13.80 -26.90 -4.96
N PRO A 133 -13.61 -25.88 -4.11
CA PRO A 133 -12.94 -26.04 -2.82
C PRO A 133 -13.69 -26.96 -1.83
N LEU A 134 -14.91 -27.42 -2.15
CA LEU A 134 -15.67 -28.34 -1.31
C LEU A 134 -15.18 -29.79 -1.43
N ARG A 135 -14.43 -30.16 -2.46
CA ARG A 135 -13.96 -31.55 -2.65
C ARG A 135 -13.12 -32.08 -1.49
N ASP A 136 -12.31 -31.23 -0.84
CA ASP A 136 -11.46 -31.65 0.28
C ASP A 136 -12.23 -31.77 1.62
N PHE A 137 -13.40 -31.14 1.73
CA PHE A 137 -14.23 -31.16 2.95
C PHE A 137 -15.37 -32.20 2.87
N TRP A 138 -15.89 -32.45 1.67
CA TRP A 138 -17.06 -33.28 1.43
C TRP A 138 -16.68 -34.74 1.16
N THR A 139 -16.64 -35.55 2.22
CA THR A 139 -16.27 -36.98 2.17
C THR A 139 -17.47 -37.89 1.86
N ASP A 140 -17.24 -39.11 1.37
CA ASP A 140 -18.30 -40.12 1.12
C ASP A 140 -19.18 -40.36 2.35
N LYS A 141 -18.57 -40.46 3.54
CA LYS A 141 -19.29 -40.61 4.81
C LYS A 141 -20.25 -39.44 5.12
N LEU A 142 -19.89 -38.23 4.70
CA LEU A 142 -20.72 -37.03 4.86
C LEU A 142 -21.88 -37.05 3.85
N GLN A 143 -21.60 -37.47 2.62
CA GLN A 143 -22.59 -37.67 1.57
C GLN A 143 -23.62 -38.73 1.97
N GLU A 144 -23.19 -39.89 2.47
CA GLU A 144 -24.08 -40.96 2.96
C GLU A 144 -24.99 -40.48 4.10
N ALA A 145 -24.44 -39.75 5.07
CA ALA A 145 -25.22 -39.20 6.18
C ALA A 145 -26.24 -38.16 5.71
N TYR A 146 -25.87 -37.35 4.70
CA TYR A 146 -26.78 -36.39 4.06
C TYR A 146 -27.91 -37.10 3.30
N ASP A 147 -27.56 -38.10 2.48
CA ASP A 147 -28.53 -38.86 1.69
C ASP A 147 -29.49 -39.65 2.57
N TYR A 148 -29.01 -40.24 3.67
CA TYR A 148 -29.86 -40.91 4.65
C TYR A 148 -30.84 -39.93 5.31
N ARG A 149 -30.38 -38.73 5.67
CA ARG A 149 -31.24 -37.67 6.21
C ARG A 149 -32.31 -37.24 5.20
N GLU A 150 -31.94 -37.04 3.94
CA GLU A 150 -32.88 -36.74 2.85
C GLU A 150 -33.89 -37.88 2.63
N LEU A 151 -33.44 -39.13 2.66
CA LEU A 151 -34.31 -40.30 2.54
C LEU A 151 -35.36 -40.34 3.65
N CYS A 152 -34.95 -40.18 4.91
CA CYS A 152 -35.86 -40.13 6.06
C CYS A 152 -36.86 -38.98 5.94
N TYR A 153 -36.41 -37.81 5.47
CA TYR A 153 -37.29 -36.66 5.22
C TYR A 153 -38.34 -36.95 4.14
N ARG A 154 -37.93 -37.50 2.99
CA ARG A 154 -38.83 -37.88 1.90
C ARG A 154 -39.85 -38.94 2.34
N LYS A 155 -39.41 -39.95 3.11
CA LYS A 155 -40.30 -40.98 3.67
C LYS A 155 -41.29 -40.40 4.69
N TRP A 156 -40.85 -39.48 5.54
CA TRP A 156 -41.72 -38.76 6.47
C TRP A 156 -42.82 -37.97 5.76
N ARG A 157 -42.48 -37.22 4.70
CA ARG A 157 -43.43 -36.41 3.92
C ARG A 157 -44.52 -37.25 3.27
N LYS A 158 -44.21 -38.49 2.88
CA LYS A 158 -45.13 -39.43 2.22
C LYS A 158 -45.86 -40.37 3.20
N ALA A 159 -45.50 -40.37 4.48
CA ALA A 159 -46.05 -41.28 5.47
C ALA A 159 -47.33 -40.72 6.15
N TYR A 160 -48.20 -41.63 6.55
CA TYR A 160 -49.45 -41.37 7.27
C TYR A 160 -49.51 -42.20 8.56
N GLY A 161 -50.30 -41.76 9.56
CA GLY A 161 -50.45 -42.45 10.84
C GLY A 161 -49.14 -42.59 11.65
N LEU A 162 -48.96 -43.72 12.34
CA LEU A 162 -47.79 -44.01 13.19
C LEU A 162 -46.46 -44.00 12.41
N ASN A 163 -46.48 -44.36 11.12
CA ASN A 163 -45.30 -44.30 10.25
C ASN A 163 -44.77 -42.87 10.08
N LYS A 164 -45.64 -41.87 10.18
CA LYS A 164 -45.24 -40.46 10.13
C LYS A 164 -44.40 -40.09 11.35
N LEU A 165 -44.78 -40.55 12.54
CA LEU A 165 -43.97 -40.32 13.75
C LEU A 165 -42.62 -41.08 13.67
N HIS A 166 -42.63 -42.34 13.22
CA HIS A 166 -41.42 -43.15 13.04
C HIS A 166 -40.37 -42.50 12.13
N TYR A 167 -40.78 -42.07 10.93
CA TYR A 167 -39.84 -41.44 10.00
C TYR A 167 -39.40 -40.04 10.44
N TRP A 168 -40.22 -39.33 11.23
CA TRP A 168 -39.81 -38.07 11.86
C TRP A 168 -38.69 -38.28 12.87
N LEU A 169 -38.81 -39.28 13.75
CA LEU A 169 -37.77 -39.62 14.73
C LEU A 169 -36.47 -40.04 14.03
N LYS A 170 -36.55 -40.89 13.00
CA LYS A 170 -35.37 -41.25 12.18
C LYS A 170 -34.74 -40.04 11.48
N HIS A 171 -35.54 -39.11 10.99
CA HIS A 171 -35.02 -37.87 10.40
C HIS A 171 -34.28 -37.01 11.43
N GLN A 172 -34.81 -36.86 12.64
CA GLN A 172 -34.17 -36.12 13.73
C GLN A 172 -32.82 -36.74 14.12
N GLU A 173 -32.77 -38.07 14.23
CA GLU A 173 -31.54 -38.80 14.51
C GLU A 173 -30.51 -38.64 13.38
N ALA A 174 -30.91 -38.86 12.12
CA ALA A 174 -30.06 -38.65 10.95
C ALA A 174 -29.52 -37.21 10.89
N ARG A 175 -30.35 -36.22 11.21
CA ARG A 175 -29.97 -34.80 11.29
C ARG A 175 -28.96 -34.54 12.41
N ALA A 176 -29.13 -35.16 13.57
CA ALA A 176 -28.18 -35.04 14.68
C ALA A 176 -26.83 -35.67 14.31
N THR A 177 -26.84 -36.85 13.69
CA THR A 177 -25.64 -37.54 13.19
C THR A 177 -24.90 -36.71 12.14
N LEU A 178 -25.60 -36.19 11.13
CA LEU A 178 -25.02 -35.32 10.12
C LEU A 178 -24.38 -34.07 10.75
N ARG A 179 -25.07 -33.40 11.69
CA ARG A 179 -24.52 -32.23 12.40
C ARG A 179 -23.26 -32.56 13.21
N ARG A 180 -23.23 -33.71 13.89
CA ARG A 180 -22.05 -34.19 14.63
C ARG A 180 -20.88 -34.46 13.69
N LEU A 181 -21.12 -35.12 12.55
CA LEU A 181 -20.10 -35.40 11.54
C LEU A 181 -19.53 -34.11 10.94
N ILE A 182 -20.37 -33.15 10.55
CA ILE A 182 -19.93 -31.83 10.07
C ILE A 182 -19.06 -31.14 11.12
N ALA A 183 -19.47 -31.13 12.39
CA ALA A 183 -18.71 -30.50 13.47
C ALA A 183 -17.37 -31.22 13.75
N GLN A 184 -17.34 -32.55 13.64
CA GLN A 184 -16.11 -33.33 13.76
C GLN A 184 -15.15 -33.03 12.60
N LEU A 185 -15.60 -33.16 11.34
CA LEU A 185 -14.79 -32.91 10.15
C LEU A 185 -14.26 -31.47 10.11
N ARG A 186 -15.07 -30.47 10.51
CA ARG A 186 -14.61 -29.07 10.65
C ARG A 186 -13.45 -28.94 11.64
N ARG A 187 -13.50 -29.65 12.77
CA ARG A 187 -12.43 -29.63 13.78
C ARG A 187 -11.18 -30.35 13.28
N GLU A 188 -11.33 -31.50 12.64
CA GLU A 188 -10.22 -32.29 12.11
C GLU A 188 -9.50 -31.55 10.97
N THR A 189 -10.25 -31.06 9.99
CA THR A 189 -9.70 -30.25 8.87
C THR A 189 -9.00 -29.00 9.38
N TRP A 190 -9.58 -28.30 10.37
CA TRP A 190 -8.95 -27.15 11.02
C TRP A 190 -7.66 -27.53 11.77
N ALA A 191 -7.67 -28.62 12.53
CA ALA A 191 -6.49 -29.09 13.26
C ALA A 191 -5.36 -29.49 12.31
N THR A 192 -5.67 -30.20 11.22
CA THR A 192 -4.71 -30.56 10.18
C THR A 192 -4.13 -29.30 9.51
N PHE A 193 -4.98 -28.34 9.17
CA PHE A 193 -4.54 -27.04 8.65
C PHE A 193 -3.59 -26.32 9.62
N CYS A 194 -3.92 -26.26 10.92
CA CYS A 194 -3.06 -25.64 11.92
C CYS A 194 -1.71 -26.36 12.10
N LYS A 195 -1.70 -27.70 12.06
CA LYS A 195 -0.47 -28.52 12.12
C LYS A 195 0.42 -28.25 10.89
N GLN A 196 -0.16 -28.29 9.69
CA GLN A 196 0.55 -27.97 8.45
C GLN A 196 1.17 -26.57 8.50
N MET A 197 0.43 -25.59 9.02
CA MET A 197 0.92 -24.21 9.15
C MET A 197 2.08 -24.05 10.14
N ALA A 198 2.17 -24.94 11.14
CA ALA A 198 3.29 -24.96 12.09
C ALA A 198 4.56 -25.62 11.51
N SER A 199 4.40 -26.59 10.60
CA SER A 199 5.52 -27.26 9.92
C SER A 199 5.99 -26.54 8.65
N GLU A 200 5.16 -25.69 8.05
CA GLU A 200 5.51 -24.92 6.86
C GLU A 200 6.52 -23.78 7.16
N GLU A 201 7.23 -23.35 6.12
CA GLU A 201 8.00 -22.10 6.16
C GLU A 201 7.12 -20.93 6.63
N TYR A 202 7.61 -20.19 7.63
CA TYR A 202 6.86 -19.11 8.27
C TYR A 202 6.32 -18.04 7.29
N THR A 203 7.05 -17.76 6.21
CA THR A 203 6.63 -16.83 5.16
C THR A 203 5.36 -17.30 4.44
N LYS A 204 5.22 -18.61 4.20
CA LYS A 204 4.00 -19.22 3.64
C LYS A 204 2.85 -19.11 4.63
N ALA A 205 3.10 -19.40 5.91
CA ALA A 205 2.13 -19.26 6.98
C ALA A 205 1.59 -17.81 7.10
N ILE A 206 2.47 -16.80 7.07
CA ILE A 206 2.07 -15.38 7.02
C ILE A 206 1.20 -15.10 5.80
N SER A 207 1.59 -15.57 4.61
CA SER A 207 0.86 -15.27 3.38
C SER A 207 -0.57 -15.84 3.40
N LYS A 208 -0.74 -17.06 3.92
CA LYS A 208 -2.04 -17.71 4.11
C LYS A 208 -2.87 -16.97 5.15
N LEU A 209 -2.29 -16.59 6.30
CA LEU A 209 -2.98 -15.79 7.32
C LEU A 209 -3.42 -14.42 6.77
N SER A 210 -2.56 -13.75 6.01
CA SER A 210 -2.90 -12.48 5.35
C SER A 210 -4.06 -12.64 4.36
N ARG A 211 -4.13 -13.76 3.63
CA ARG A 211 -5.24 -14.07 2.73
C ARG A 211 -6.54 -14.29 3.51
N ILE A 212 -6.51 -15.08 4.58
CA ILE A 212 -7.66 -15.29 5.47
C ILE A 212 -8.16 -13.94 6.01
N ARG A 213 -7.23 -13.10 6.47
CA ARG A 213 -7.56 -11.75 6.95
C ARG A 213 -8.22 -10.89 5.87
N LYS A 214 -7.62 -10.81 4.68
CA LYS A 214 -8.18 -10.04 3.56
C LYS A 214 -9.60 -10.51 3.19
N ASN A 215 -9.84 -11.82 3.17
CA ASN A 215 -11.15 -12.38 2.84
C ASN A 215 -12.21 -12.11 3.92
N ARG A 216 -11.81 -11.93 5.18
CA ARG A 216 -12.73 -11.60 6.30
C ARG A 216 -12.99 -10.10 6.44
N THR A 217 -12.05 -9.26 6.02
CA THR A 217 -12.20 -7.80 5.98
C THR A 217 -12.41 -7.35 4.53
N LEU A 218 -13.60 -7.57 3.98
CA LEU A 218 -13.96 -7.05 2.67
C LEU A 218 -13.99 -5.53 2.76
N LYS A 219 -13.11 -4.88 1.99
CA LYS A 219 -13.22 -3.44 1.78
C LYS A 219 -14.34 -3.18 0.79
N PRO A 220 -15.11 -2.09 0.94
CA PRO A 220 -16.04 -1.68 -0.08
C PRO A 220 -15.34 -1.52 -1.43
N THR A 221 -15.96 -2.04 -2.47
CA THR A 221 -15.61 -1.76 -3.87
C THR A 221 -16.65 -0.79 -4.39
N PHE A 222 -16.24 0.16 -5.23
CA PHE A 222 -17.19 1.05 -5.88
C PHE A 222 -18.12 0.23 -6.78
N SER A 223 -19.43 0.42 -6.61
CA SER A 223 -20.47 -0.32 -7.34
C SER A 223 -21.69 0.57 -7.52
N THR A 224 -22.41 0.36 -8.62
CA THR A 224 -23.66 1.06 -8.92
C THR A 224 -24.77 0.06 -9.24
N PRO A 225 -26.05 0.42 -9.07
CA PRO A 225 -27.19 -0.46 -9.39
C PRO A 225 -27.20 -0.96 -10.85
N GLU A 226 -26.66 -0.17 -11.78
CA GLU A 226 -26.61 -0.44 -13.22
C GLU A 226 -25.49 -1.42 -13.62
N GLY A 227 -24.61 -1.77 -12.68
CA GLY A 227 -23.60 -2.80 -12.85
C GLY A 227 -22.16 -2.29 -13.02
N PRO A 228 -21.19 -3.21 -13.19
CA PRO A 228 -19.76 -2.91 -13.10
C PRO A 228 -19.23 -2.03 -14.23
N GLN A 229 -19.78 -2.11 -15.45
CA GLN A 229 -19.41 -1.22 -16.55
C GLN A 229 -19.76 0.23 -16.21
N HIS A 230 -21.00 0.47 -15.77
CA HIS A 230 -21.44 1.81 -15.41
C HIS A 230 -20.63 2.38 -14.23
N ALA A 231 -20.32 1.55 -13.23
CA ALA A 231 -19.43 1.91 -12.14
C ALA A 231 -18.02 2.32 -12.61
N ALA A 232 -17.45 1.59 -13.58
CA ALA A 232 -16.17 1.93 -14.19
C ALA A 232 -16.22 3.29 -14.92
N GLU A 233 -17.29 3.56 -15.67
CA GLU A 233 -17.47 4.83 -16.39
C GLU A 233 -17.69 6.04 -15.48
N ILE A 234 -18.45 5.90 -14.39
CA ILE A 234 -18.62 6.97 -13.39
C ILE A 234 -17.28 7.30 -12.74
N MET A 235 -16.53 6.26 -12.36
CA MET A 235 -15.19 6.45 -11.77
C MET A 235 -14.24 7.11 -12.76
N ALA A 236 -14.27 6.72 -14.04
CA ALA A 236 -13.46 7.32 -15.10
C ALA A 236 -13.79 8.81 -15.25
N SER A 237 -15.07 9.16 -15.33
CA SER A 237 -15.53 10.54 -15.46
C SER A 237 -15.14 11.38 -14.24
N CYS A 238 -15.27 10.84 -13.02
CA CYS A 238 -14.85 11.52 -11.79
C CYS A 238 -13.34 11.81 -11.76
N LEU A 239 -12.52 10.84 -12.16
CA LEU A 239 -11.08 11.02 -12.22
C LEU A 239 -10.68 11.95 -13.36
N GLU A 240 -11.30 11.87 -14.52
CA GLU A 240 -11.06 12.79 -15.63
C GLU A 240 -11.31 14.25 -15.22
N THR A 241 -12.36 14.52 -14.44
CA THR A 241 -12.58 15.85 -13.84
C THR A 241 -11.49 16.22 -12.84
N THR A 242 -10.94 15.26 -12.08
CA THR A 242 -9.84 15.54 -11.14
C THR A 242 -8.53 15.88 -11.89
N PHE A 243 -8.32 15.24 -13.05
CA PHE A 243 -7.14 15.41 -13.90
C PHE A 243 -7.33 16.47 -15.00
N SER A 244 -8.43 17.23 -15.01
CA SER A 244 -8.78 18.19 -16.06
C SER A 244 -7.86 19.40 -16.10
N GLY A 245 -7.20 19.70 -14.98
CA GLY A 245 -6.39 20.90 -14.82
C GLY A 245 -7.20 22.18 -14.61
N ASP A 246 -8.49 22.11 -14.29
CA ASP A 246 -9.36 23.29 -14.09
C ASP A 246 -8.87 24.23 -12.97
N LEU A 247 -7.97 23.76 -12.12
CA LEU A 247 -7.36 24.56 -11.05
C LEU A 247 -6.23 25.48 -11.55
N LEU A 248 -5.74 25.28 -12.77
CA LEU A 248 -4.70 26.06 -13.42
C LEU A 248 -5.32 27.14 -14.32
N LYS A 249 -4.74 28.34 -14.31
CA LYS A 249 -5.18 29.43 -15.20
C LYS A 249 -4.93 29.10 -16.68
N ASN A 250 -3.78 28.49 -16.97
CA ASN A 250 -3.38 28.01 -18.29
C ASN A 250 -2.76 26.63 -18.14
N VAL A 251 -3.35 25.61 -18.78
CA VAL A 251 -2.72 24.29 -18.89
C VAL A 251 -1.84 24.30 -20.13
N GLN A 252 -0.54 24.51 -19.95
CA GLN A 252 0.43 24.32 -21.02
C GLN A 252 0.70 22.81 -21.16
N LEU A 253 0.18 22.23 -22.23
CA LEU A 253 0.57 20.91 -22.68
C LEU A 253 1.82 21.09 -23.53
N TYR A 254 2.92 20.40 -23.19
CA TYR A 254 4.06 20.34 -24.09
C TYR A 254 3.68 19.41 -25.23
N GLU A 255 3.79 19.90 -26.45
CA GLU A 255 3.95 18.98 -27.57
C GLU A 255 5.23 18.19 -27.33
N ILE A 256 5.13 16.87 -27.40
CA ILE A 256 6.31 16.01 -27.30
C ILE A 256 7.18 16.38 -28.49
N ASP A 257 8.33 16.99 -28.20
CA ASP A 257 9.33 17.26 -29.22
C ASP A 257 9.74 15.92 -29.82
N THR A 258 9.37 15.72 -31.09
CA THR A 258 9.56 14.46 -31.79
C THR A 258 10.85 14.61 -32.58
N PRO A 259 11.99 14.10 -32.06
CA PRO A 259 13.25 14.33 -32.71
C PRO A 259 13.22 13.78 -34.14
N ILE A 260 13.61 14.62 -35.10
CA ILE A 260 13.66 14.30 -36.54
C ILE A 260 14.79 13.29 -36.81
N LEU A 261 15.90 13.44 -36.08
CA LEU A 261 17.07 12.57 -36.07
C LEU A 261 17.28 12.02 -34.65
N PRO A 262 17.88 10.83 -34.48
CA PRO A 262 18.17 10.31 -33.16
C PRO A 262 19.10 11.25 -32.40
N PHE A 263 18.90 11.39 -31.09
CA PHE A 263 19.84 12.12 -30.25
C PHE A 263 21.22 11.44 -30.29
N GLU A 264 22.26 12.23 -30.53
CA GLU A 264 23.66 11.77 -30.51
C GLU A 264 24.23 11.63 -29.10
N ILE A 265 23.45 11.97 -28.07
CA ILE A 265 23.84 11.83 -26.67
C ILE A 265 23.72 10.36 -26.26
N ASP A 266 24.84 9.78 -25.82
CA ASP A 266 24.90 8.40 -25.34
C ASP A 266 23.83 8.10 -24.29
N CYS A 267 23.22 6.92 -24.41
CA CYS A 267 22.23 6.49 -23.45
C CYS A 267 22.92 6.10 -22.14
N PRO A 268 22.47 6.65 -20.99
CA PRO A 268 23.16 6.43 -19.72
C PRO A 268 22.90 5.05 -19.10
N PHE A 269 22.03 4.22 -19.70
CA PHE A 269 21.64 2.94 -19.13
C PHE A 269 22.58 1.82 -19.55
N THR A 270 23.15 1.08 -18.61
CA THR A 270 23.94 -0.12 -18.90
C THR A 270 23.11 -1.40 -18.77
N ARG A 271 23.63 -2.52 -19.29
CA ARG A 271 23.01 -3.85 -19.10
C ARG A 271 22.94 -4.24 -17.62
N ASP A 272 23.93 -3.83 -16.84
CA ASP A 272 23.99 -4.12 -15.41
C ASP A 272 22.96 -3.31 -14.64
N ASP A 273 22.74 -2.03 -14.99
CA ASP A 273 21.67 -1.20 -14.41
C ASP A 273 20.30 -1.83 -14.63
N ILE A 274 20.05 -2.34 -15.84
CA ILE A 274 18.78 -2.99 -16.20
C ILE A 274 18.60 -4.30 -15.43
N ASN A 275 19.65 -5.13 -15.33
CA ASN A 275 19.61 -6.36 -14.55
C ASN A 275 19.39 -6.07 -13.05
N LEU A 276 20.05 -5.04 -12.51
CA LEU A 276 19.85 -4.58 -11.14
C LEU A 276 18.42 -4.03 -10.92
N ALA A 277 17.88 -3.31 -11.89
CA ALA A 277 16.49 -2.83 -11.87
C ALA A 277 15.51 -4.01 -11.81
N ILE A 278 15.67 -5.04 -12.64
CA ILE A 278 14.84 -6.25 -12.59
C ILE A 278 14.93 -6.94 -11.22
N ARG A 279 16.15 -7.07 -10.68
CA ARG A 279 16.39 -7.75 -9.39
C ARG A 279 15.85 -6.97 -8.19
N SER A 280 15.90 -5.64 -8.24
CA SER A 280 15.43 -4.77 -7.15
C SER A 280 13.92 -4.60 -7.12
N LEU A 281 13.21 -4.82 -8.23
CA LEU A 281 11.76 -4.69 -8.28
C LEU A 281 11.08 -5.73 -7.36
N PRO A 282 10.03 -5.33 -6.61
CA PRO A 282 9.32 -6.24 -5.73
C PRO A 282 8.50 -7.27 -6.52
N VAL A 283 8.57 -8.54 -6.09
CA VAL A 283 7.73 -9.62 -6.62
C VAL A 283 6.29 -9.58 -6.06
N LYS A 284 5.37 -10.32 -6.68
CA LYS A 284 3.96 -10.47 -6.29
C LYS A 284 3.18 -9.15 -6.31
N LYS A 285 3.60 -8.22 -7.16
CA LYS A 285 2.83 -7.01 -7.49
C LYS A 285 1.84 -7.31 -8.60
N ALA A 286 0.76 -6.53 -8.64
CA ALA A 286 -0.20 -6.64 -9.72
C ALA A 286 0.44 -6.16 -11.04
N PRO A 287 0.21 -6.86 -12.16
CA PRO A 287 0.73 -6.45 -13.45
C PRO A 287 -0.08 -5.28 -14.04
N GLY A 288 0.46 -4.64 -15.08
CA GLY A 288 -0.30 -3.75 -15.95
C GLY A 288 -1.09 -4.52 -16.99
N ILE A 289 -1.36 -3.86 -18.12
CA ILE A 289 -2.09 -4.44 -19.27
C ILE A 289 -1.32 -5.56 -19.97
N ASP A 290 -0.02 -5.67 -19.72
CA ASP A 290 0.87 -6.73 -20.22
C ASP A 290 0.78 -8.03 -19.43
N HIS A 291 0.12 -8.05 -18.27
CA HIS A 291 -0.03 -9.23 -17.40
C HIS A 291 1.28 -9.83 -16.85
N LEU A 292 2.43 -9.25 -17.19
CA LEU A 292 3.76 -9.67 -16.74
C LEU A 292 4.04 -9.17 -15.33
N ARG A 293 4.65 -10.04 -14.52
CA ARG A 293 5.07 -9.74 -13.14
C ARG A 293 6.57 -9.94 -12.99
N ASN A 294 7.17 -9.26 -12.02
CA ASN A 294 8.63 -9.32 -11.85
C ASN A 294 9.15 -10.74 -11.59
N GLU A 295 8.40 -11.57 -10.86
CA GLU A 295 8.76 -12.97 -10.63
C GLU A 295 8.85 -13.84 -11.90
N MET A 296 8.26 -13.39 -13.03
CA MET A 296 8.42 -14.04 -14.34
C MET A 296 9.73 -13.64 -15.01
N LEU A 297 10.24 -12.43 -14.73
CA LEU A 297 11.44 -11.89 -15.37
C LEU A 297 12.72 -12.25 -14.64
N GLN A 298 12.68 -12.36 -13.30
CA GLN A 298 13.87 -12.67 -12.50
C GLN A 298 14.66 -13.90 -12.98
N PRO A 299 14.03 -15.05 -13.32
CA PRO A 299 14.72 -16.23 -13.86
C PRO A 299 15.54 -15.94 -15.12
N ILE A 300 14.97 -15.16 -16.05
CA ILE A 300 15.54 -14.86 -17.36
C ILE A 300 16.31 -13.52 -17.39
N SER A 301 16.52 -12.88 -16.24
CA SER A 301 17.06 -11.51 -16.14
C SER A 301 18.35 -11.29 -16.92
N HIS A 302 19.28 -12.23 -16.88
CA HIS A 302 20.57 -12.18 -17.58
C HIS A 302 20.43 -12.30 -19.11
N LEU A 303 19.40 -12.98 -19.62
CA LEU A 303 19.09 -13.07 -21.05
C LEU A 303 18.26 -11.88 -21.53
N LEU A 304 17.39 -11.36 -20.65
CA LEU A 304 16.46 -10.27 -20.93
C LEU A 304 17.15 -8.90 -20.94
N ALA A 305 18.08 -8.66 -20.01
CA ALA A 305 18.74 -7.35 -19.85
C ALA A 305 19.47 -6.86 -21.12
N PRO A 306 20.22 -7.70 -21.87
CA PRO A 306 20.82 -7.28 -23.15
C PRO A 306 19.79 -6.80 -24.19
N ILE A 307 18.62 -7.42 -24.27
CA ILE A 307 17.58 -7.04 -25.24
C ILE A 307 16.90 -5.74 -24.81
N LEU A 308 16.58 -5.62 -23.52
CA LEU A 308 16.04 -4.38 -22.95
C LEU A 308 17.03 -3.22 -23.07
N PHE A 309 18.34 -3.47 -23.00
CA PHE A 309 19.36 -2.46 -23.24
C PHE A 309 19.21 -1.83 -24.63
N HIS A 310 19.08 -2.65 -25.68
CA HIS A 310 18.84 -2.16 -27.04
C HIS A 310 17.50 -1.42 -27.15
N LEU A 311 16.43 -1.97 -26.56
CA LEU A 311 15.12 -1.32 -26.54
C LEU A 311 15.18 0.07 -25.87
N PHE A 312 15.81 0.16 -24.70
CA PHE A 312 15.93 1.40 -23.94
C PHE A 312 16.85 2.42 -24.62
N HIS A 313 17.93 1.98 -25.26
CA HIS A 313 18.79 2.85 -26.08
C HIS A 313 17.99 3.52 -27.20
N MET A 314 17.13 2.76 -27.89
CA MET A 314 16.28 3.34 -28.92
C MET A 314 15.21 4.26 -28.34
N CYS A 315 14.60 3.87 -27.22
CA CYS A 315 13.64 4.74 -26.53
C CYS A 315 14.27 6.07 -26.13
N TRP A 316 15.52 6.04 -25.67
CA TRP A 316 16.32 7.22 -25.34
C TRP A 316 16.60 8.06 -26.59
N ALA A 317 17.23 7.46 -27.62
CA ALA A 317 17.65 8.14 -28.83
C ALA A 317 16.48 8.83 -29.56
N TRP A 318 15.29 8.21 -29.55
CA TRP A 318 14.11 8.72 -30.26
C TRP A 318 13.08 9.42 -29.36
N SER A 319 13.34 9.47 -28.05
CA SER A 319 12.41 9.95 -27.03
C SER A 319 11.01 9.38 -27.21
N TYR A 320 10.95 8.06 -27.38
CA TYR A 320 9.74 7.32 -27.69
C TYR A 320 9.66 6.05 -26.85
N VAL A 321 8.50 5.78 -26.25
CA VAL A 321 8.23 4.50 -25.59
C VAL A 321 7.04 3.79 -26.25
N PRO A 322 7.00 2.44 -26.19
CA PRO A 322 5.88 1.68 -26.68
C PRO A 322 4.52 2.22 -26.19
N GLN A 323 3.50 2.25 -27.05
CA GLN A 323 2.14 2.70 -26.75
C GLN A 323 1.57 1.97 -25.53
N THR A 324 1.87 0.68 -25.42
CA THR A 324 1.44 -0.13 -24.26
C THR A 324 1.99 0.38 -22.93
N TRP A 325 3.16 1.03 -22.92
CA TRP A 325 3.76 1.60 -21.71
C TRP A 325 3.09 2.92 -21.30
N ARG A 326 2.43 3.58 -22.26
CA ARG A 326 1.64 4.79 -22.07
C ARG A 326 0.23 4.52 -21.57
N ILE A 327 -0.13 3.28 -21.24
CA ILE A 327 -1.44 2.94 -20.66
C ILE A 327 -1.28 2.63 -19.16
N ALA A 328 -2.04 3.36 -18.34
CA ALA A 328 -2.16 3.16 -16.91
C ALA A 328 -3.52 2.55 -16.57
N GLN A 329 -3.52 1.29 -16.16
CA GLN A 329 -4.73 0.62 -15.69
C GLN A 329 -4.92 0.91 -14.20
N VAL A 330 -5.97 1.65 -13.85
CA VAL A 330 -6.22 2.16 -12.50
C VAL A 330 -7.20 1.26 -11.75
N ILE A 331 -6.82 0.88 -10.52
CA ILE A 331 -7.71 0.22 -9.56
C ILE A 331 -8.05 1.21 -8.43
N PRO A 332 -9.32 1.61 -8.28
CA PRO A 332 -9.77 2.44 -7.17
C PRO A 332 -9.72 1.68 -5.84
N ILE A 333 -9.00 2.21 -4.85
CA ILE A 333 -8.93 1.63 -3.50
C ILE A 333 -9.66 2.53 -2.50
N TYR A 334 -10.70 2.00 -1.86
CA TYR A 334 -11.47 2.72 -0.85
C TYR A 334 -10.59 3.27 0.29
N LYS A 335 -10.74 4.57 0.59
CA LYS A 335 -10.02 5.30 1.63
C LYS A 335 -10.85 5.41 2.92
N LYS A 336 -11.91 6.24 2.91
CA LYS A 336 -12.84 6.52 4.04
C LYS A 336 -14.06 7.28 3.52
N GLY A 337 -15.12 7.41 4.31
CA GLY A 337 -16.33 8.16 3.93
C GLY A 337 -17.39 7.29 3.28
N SER A 338 -18.30 7.86 2.49
CA SER A 338 -19.33 7.09 1.79
C SER A 338 -18.70 6.20 0.70
N PRO A 339 -18.93 4.87 0.69
CA PRO A 339 -18.47 4.00 -0.39
C PRO A 339 -19.12 4.27 -1.74
N SER A 340 -20.27 4.95 -1.77
CA SER A 340 -20.97 5.30 -3.01
C SER A 340 -20.42 6.56 -3.68
N ASP A 341 -19.50 7.26 -3.03
CA ASP A 341 -18.85 8.46 -3.58
C ASP A 341 -17.50 8.09 -4.21
N PRO A 342 -17.31 8.27 -5.53
CA PRO A 342 -16.07 7.94 -6.21
C PRO A 342 -14.86 8.75 -5.70
N GLY A 343 -15.08 9.96 -5.16
CA GLY A 343 -14.03 10.80 -4.57
C GLY A 343 -13.41 10.23 -3.28
N ASN A 344 -14.02 9.19 -2.70
CA ASN A 344 -13.51 8.49 -1.52
C ASN A 344 -12.58 7.31 -1.85
N TYR A 345 -12.19 7.16 -3.13
CA TYR A 345 -11.27 6.13 -3.60
C TYR A 345 -9.94 6.72 -4.05
N ARG A 346 -8.85 5.98 -3.85
CA ARG A 346 -7.53 6.33 -4.37
C ARG A 346 -7.28 5.63 -5.72
N PRO A 347 -6.92 6.35 -6.78
CA PRO A 347 -6.68 5.75 -8.10
C PRO A 347 -5.29 5.12 -8.19
N ILE A 348 -5.13 3.83 -7.87
CA ILE A 348 -3.83 3.16 -7.97
C ILE A 348 -3.55 2.70 -9.40
N SER A 349 -2.58 3.34 -10.05
CA SER A 349 -2.14 3.08 -11.43
C SER A 349 -1.20 1.88 -11.52
N MET A 350 -1.57 0.92 -12.36
CA MET A 350 -0.73 -0.22 -12.76
C MET A 350 -0.20 0.04 -14.17
N THR A 351 1.13 0.04 -14.30
CA THR A 351 1.86 0.23 -15.56
C THR A 351 2.60 -1.05 -15.94
N THR A 352 2.99 -1.17 -17.21
CA THR A 352 3.72 -2.34 -17.74
C THR A 352 5.05 -2.56 -17.00
N ILE A 353 5.51 -3.80 -16.95
CA ILE A 353 6.73 -4.15 -16.20
C ILE A 353 7.98 -3.56 -16.83
N PHE A 354 8.05 -3.49 -18.17
CA PHE A 354 9.19 -2.88 -18.86
C PHE A 354 9.26 -1.37 -18.65
N ARG A 355 8.12 -0.67 -18.63
CA ARG A 355 8.06 0.72 -18.18
C ARG A 355 8.62 0.88 -16.77
N LYS A 356 8.23 0.01 -15.83
CA LYS A 356 8.74 0.07 -14.45
C LYS A 356 10.25 -0.16 -14.36
N ILE A 357 10.81 -1.03 -15.21
CA ILE A 357 12.27 -1.25 -15.26
C ILE A 357 12.96 0.01 -15.80
N LEU A 358 12.43 0.63 -16.86
CA LEU A 358 12.95 1.90 -17.38
C LEU A 358 12.86 3.03 -16.33
N GLU A 359 11.69 3.20 -15.69
CA GLU A 359 11.49 4.18 -14.61
C GLU A 359 12.47 3.98 -13.45
N ARG A 360 12.83 2.72 -13.14
CA ARG A 360 13.83 2.40 -12.10
C ARG A 360 15.24 2.84 -12.51
N CYS A 361 15.62 2.66 -13.77
CA CYS A 361 16.90 3.12 -14.29
C CYS A 361 16.96 4.66 -14.28
N ILE A 362 15.90 5.33 -14.76
CA ILE A 362 15.77 6.80 -14.73
C ILE A 362 15.84 7.34 -13.30
N GLN A 363 15.19 6.68 -12.33
CA GLN A 363 15.17 7.14 -10.95
C GLN A 363 16.57 7.31 -10.35
N HIS A 364 17.50 6.40 -10.65
CA HIS A 364 18.86 6.46 -10.12
C HIS A 364 19.60 7.71 -10.61
N ILE A 365 19.43 8.04 -11.90
CA ILE A 365 20.03 9.23 -12.51
C ILE A 365 19.40 10.49 -11.93
N LEU A 366 18.06 10.57 -11.87
CA LEU A 366 17.38 11.75 -11.34
C LEU A 366 17.71 12.03 -9.86
N GLN A 367 17.96 10.98 -9.07
CA GLN A 367 18.38 11.16 -7.67
C GLN A 367 19.79 11.75 -7.53
N THR A 368 20.63 11.59 -8.55
CA THR A 368 22.02 12.08 -8.57
C THR A 368 22.11 13.46 -9.22
N ASP A 369 21.50 13.61 -10.40
CA ASP A 369 21.69 14.79 -11.25
C ASP A 369 20.53 15.79 -11.17
N GLY A 370 19.40 15.39 -10.59
CA GLY A 370 18.22 16.24 -10.51
C GLY A 370 18.32 17.38 -9.49
N PRO A 371 17.31 18.27 -9.42
CA PRO A 371 17.34 19.44 -8.56
C PRO A 371 17.47 19.07 -7.08
N PRO A 372 18.24 19.85 -6.30
CA PRO A 372 18.37 19.62 -4.87
C PRO A 372 17.02 19.81 -4.17
N LEU A 373 16.65 18.82 -3.34
CA LEU A 373 15.44 18.90 -2.53
C LEU A 373 15.74 19.60 -1.20
N ASP A 374 14.86 20.50 -0.81
CA ASP A 374 14.96 21.28 0.40
C ASP A 374 15.11 20.40 1.65
N ILE A 375 15.93 20.83 2.62
CA ILE A 375 16.18 20.08 3.87
C ILE A 375 14.89 19.82 4.67
N ALA A 376 13.86 20.65 4.51
CA ALA A 376 12.55 20.48 5.13
C ALA A 376 11.77 19.28 4.57
N GLN A 377 12.10 18.79 3.37
CA GLN A 377 11.45 17.63 2.75
C GLN A 377 12.08 16.32 3.21
N GLY A 378 11.29 15.50 3.89
CA GLY A 378 11.67 14.18 4.40
C GLY A 378 10.97 13.00 3.73
N GLY A 379 9.92 13.25 2.94
CA GLY A 379 9.12 12.21 2.30
C GLY A 379 9.80 11.61 1.08
N PHE A 380 9.68 10.29 0.91
CA PHE A 380 10.18 9.53 -0.26
C PHE A 380 11.67 9.74 -0.60
N ARG A 381 12.47 10.14 0.38
CA ARG A 381 13.92 10.29 0.26
C ARG A 381 14.64 9.16 0.99
N GLU A 382 15.79 8.78 0.46
CA GLU A 382 16.63 7.76 1.08
C GLU A 382 17.10 8.20 2.47
N SER A 383 17.27 7.22 3.35
CA SER A 383 17.76 7.37 4.73
C SER A 383 16.93 8.28 5.66
N ARG A 384 15.76 8.76 5.23
CA ARG A 384 14.85 9.59 6.05
C ARG A 384 13.59 8.82 6.42
N SER A 385 13.20 8.93 7.69
CA SER A 385 12.00 8.26 8.20
C SER A 385 10.95 9.26 8.67
N ALA A 386 9.68 8.82 8.72
CA ALA A 386 8.59 9.60 9.32
C ALA A 386 8.87 9.98 10.79
N LEU A 387 9.56 9.11 11.55
CA LEU A 387 9.96 9.40 12.93
C LEU A 387 11.06 10.45 13.01
N ASP A 388 11.88 10.60 11.97
CA ASP A 388 12.92 11.62 11.90
C ASP A 388 12.26 12.99 11.81
N GLN A 389 11.27 13.14 10.93
CA GLN A 389 10.52 14.38 10.81
C GLN A 389 9.71 14.70 12.06
N ALA A 390 9.09 13.70 12.70
CA ALA A 390 8.41 13.90 13.97
C ALA A 390 9.39 14.36 15.08
N LEU A 391 10.60 13.80 15.14
CA LEU A 391 11.64 14.26 16.06
C LEU A 391 12.09 15.69 15.73
N CYS A 392 12.38 15.99 14.46
CA CYS A 392 12.74 17.34 14.02
C CYS A 392 11.68 18.36 14.43
N LEU A 393 10.39 18.06 14.26
CA LEU A 393 9.30 18.94 14.67
C LEU A 393 9.34 19.27 16.16
N THR A 394 9.53 18.26 17.03
CA THR A 394 9.58 18.51 18.48
C THR A 394 10.84 19.25 18.90
N GLU A 395 11.99 18.96 18.29
CA GLU A 395 13.27 19.61 18.59
C GLU A 395 13.30 21.06 18.11
N ILE A 396 12.85 21.33 16.89
CA ILE A 396 12.67 22.70 16.36
C ILE A 396 11.76 23.49 17.29
N SER A 397 10.60 22.91 17.65
CA SER A 397 9.68 23.56 18.57
C SER A 397 10.30 23.80 19.94
N HIS A 398 11.12 22.86 20.44
CA HIS A 398 11.85 23.01 21.71
C HIS A 398 12.80 24.20 21.66
N ILE A 399 13.62 24.30 20.61
CA ILE A 399 14.60 25.36 20.44
C ILE A 399 13.92 26.73 20.30
N LEU A 400 12.82 26.81 19.55
CA LEU A 400 12.02 28.03 19.47
C LEU A 400 11.54 28.50 20.86
N ARG A 401 11.09 27.56 21.71
CA ARG A 401 10.62 27.88 23.08
C ARG A 401 11.74 28.29 24.02
N THR A 402 12.87 27.58 24.00
CA THR A 402 13.93 27.73 25.01
C THR A 402 14.96 28.78 24.63
N HIS A 403 15.33 28.86 23.35
CA HIS A 403 16.37 29.78 22.87
C HIS A 403 15.77 31.09 22.34
N TYR A 404 14.63 31.02 21.64
CA TYR A 404 14.01 32.19 21.01
C TYR A 404 12.81 32.75 21.79
N HIS A 405 12.41 32.10 22.89
CA HIS A 405 11.23 32.46 23.70
C HIS A 405 9.92 32.55 22.90
N VAL A 406 9.87 31.87 21.76
CA VAL A 406 8.70 31.77 20.87
C VAL A 406 7.84 30.60 21.31
N LYS A 407 6.52 30.82 21.45
CA LYS A 407 5.54 29.74 21.63
C LYS A 407 5.01 29.33 20.25
N PRO A 408 5.49 28.22 19.66
CA PRO A 408 5.11 27.86 18.30
C PRO A 408 3.67 27.37 18.25
N VAL A 409 2.92 27.90 17.28
CA VAL A 409 1.68 27.35 16.75
C VAL A 409 2.05 26.39 15.63
N LEU A 410 1.37 25.25 15.58
CA LEU A 410 1.55 24.26 14.51
C LEU A 410 0.30 24.21 13.65
N ALA A 411 0.46 24.34 12.33
CA ALA A 411 -0.62 24.15 11.36
C ALA A 411 -0.32 22.94 10.49
N PHE A 412 -1.07 21.85 10.67
CA PHE A 412 -0.99 20.67 9.84
C PHE A 412 -1.92 20.84 8.64
N LEU A 413 -1.36 20.82 7.43
CA LEU A 413 -2.09 21.06 6.19
C LEU A 413 -2.18 19.77 5.36
N ASP A 414 -3.36 19.54 4.77
CA ASP A 414 -3.67 18.40 3.89
C ASP A 414 -3.97 18.93 2.47
N ILE A 415 -3.31 18.37 1.46
CA ILE A 415 -3.55 18.72 0.05
C ILE A 415 -4.64 17.81 -0.53
N LYS A 416 -5.65 18.42 -1.18
CA LYS A 416 -6.68 17.66 -1.91
C LYS A 416 -6.09 17.08 -3.18
N SER A 417 -6.18 15.75 -3.33
CA SER A 417 -5.75 15.02 -4.54
C SER A 417 -4.33 15.40 -5.00
N ALA A 418 -3.38 15.38 -4.06
CA ALA A 418 -2.03 15.94 -4.24
C ALA A 418 -1.31 15.43 -5.49
N TYR A 419 -1.34 14.12 -5.75
CA TYR A 419 -0.69 13.52 -6.91
C TYR A 419 -1.45 13.81 -8.20
N ASP A 420 -2.77 13.93 -8.14
CA ASP A 420 -3.63 14.05 -9.32
C ASP A 420 -3.67 15.49 -9.88
N THR A 421 -3.28 16.46 -9.05
CA THR A 421 -3.30 17.90 -9.34
C THR A 421 -1.92 18.50 -9.65
N VAL A 422 -0.87 17.68 -9.76
CA VAL A 422 0.49 18.16 -10.08
C VAL A 422 0.50 18.86 -11.44
N ASN A 423 0.94 20.12 -11.47
CA ASN A 423 1.22 20.78 -12.73
C ASN A 423 2.54 20.25 -13.32
N ARG A 424 2.43 19.39 -14.33
CA ARG A 424 3.59 18.76 -14.98
C ARG A 424 4.49 19.79 -15.68
N SER A 425 3.94 20.89 -16.20
CA SER A 425 4.73 21.90 -16.91
C SER A 425 5.85 22.47 -16.05
N PHE A 426 5.49 22.84 -14.83
CA PHE A 426 6.41 23.33 -13.83
C PHE A 426 7.52 22.31 -13.48
N VAL A 427 7.18 21.02 -13.42
CA VAL A 427 8.14 19.95 -13.17
C VAL A 427 9.14 19.85 -14.33
N TRP A 428 8.65 19.91 -15.57
CA TRP A 428 9.49 19.87 -16.77
C TRP A 428 10.39 21.10 -16.89
N ASP A 429 9.87 22.29 -16.65
CA ASP A 429 10.66 23.53 -16.65
C ASP A 429 11.71 23.55 -15.54
N THR A 430 11.44 22.86 -14.42
CA THR A 430 12.42 22.70 -13.37
C THR A 430 13.51 21.73 -13.79
N LEU A 431 13.14 20.57 -14.34
CA LEU A 431 14.07 19.53 -14.76
C LEU A 431 14.92 19.92 -15.97
N SER A 432 14.44 20.77 -16.88
CA SER A 432 15.17 21.19 -18.08
C SER A 432 16.52 21.86 -17.80
N ARG A 433 16.73 22.35 -16.57
CA ARG A 433 18.00 22.93 -16.11
C ARG A 433 18.99 21.91 -15.56
N TYR A 434 18.57 20.68 -15.31
CA TYR A 434 19.34 19.65 -14.60
C TYR A 434 19.57 18.39 -15.43
N VAL A 435 18.68 18.08 -16.37
CA VAL A 435 18.75 16.84 -17.16
C VAL A 435 18.86 17.14 -18.65
N SER A 436 19.42 16.19 -19.40
CA SER A 436 19.54 16.28 -20.85
C SER A 436 18.18 16.27 -21.56
N SER A 437 18.12 16.83 -22.77
CA SER A 437 16.90 16.85 -23.59
C SER A 437 16.28 15.46 -23.83
N PRO A 438 17.05 14.38 -24.12
CA PRO A 438 16.48 13.04 -24.25
C PRO A 438 15.80 12.55 -22.96
N MET A 439 16.40 12.82 -21.78
CA MET A 439 15.82 12.46 -20.49
C MET A 439 14.49 13.18 -20.27
N LEU A 440 14.47 14.49 -20.50
CA LEU A 440 13.27 15.31 -20.33
C LEU A 440 12.14 14.87 -21.27
N ASN A 441 12.45 14.62 -22.53
CA ASN A 441 11.47 14.17 -23.52
C ASN A 441 10.97 12.75 -23.24
N LEU A 442 11.83 11.86 -22.75
CA LEU A 442 11.42 10.53 -22.30
C LEU A 442 10.46 10.60 -21.10
N LEU A 443 10.72 11.50 -20.12
CA LEU A 443 9.81 11.75 -19.01
C LEU A 443 8.45 12.30 -19.49
N ARG A 444 8.45 13.27 -20.41
CA ARG A 444 7.23 13.77 -21.05
C ARG A 444 6.47 12.65 -21.75
N CYS A 445 7.14 11.78 -22.51
CA CYS A 445 6.50 10.64 -23.17
C CYS A 445 5.86 9.66 -22.17
N LEU A 446 6.47 9.45 -21.00
CA LEU A 446 5.94 8.56 -19.96
C LEU A 446 4.74 9.14 -19.18
N PHE A 447 4.63 10.47 -19.10
CA PHE A 447 3.66 11.14 -18.24
C PHE A 447 2.62 11.98 -18.98
N ASP A 448 2.97 12.72 -20.03
CA ASP A 448 2.06 13.62 -20.75
C ASP A 448 1.16 12.87 -21.74
N ASP A 449 1.70 11.88 -22.45
CA ASP A 449 0.97 11.07 -23.43
C ASP A 449 0.40 9.77 -22.84
N VAL A 450 0.09 9.79 -21.54
CA VAL A 450 -0.49 8.64 -20.85
C VAL A 450 -2.01 8.57 -21.05
N GLN A 451 -2.54 7.36 -21.17
CA GLN A 451 -3.97 7.06 -21.13
C GLN A 451 -4.31 6.32 -19.83
N ILE A 452 -5.40 6.74 -19.18
CA ILE A 452 -5.93 6.08 -17.98
C ILE A 452 -7.18 5.28 -18.36
N GLU A 453 -7.24 4.02 -17.93
CA GLU A 453 -8.46 3.18 -17.94
C GLU A 453 -8.75 2.68 -16.53
N ILE A 454 -10.03 2.61 -16.14
CA ILE A 454 -10.43 2.14 -14.82
C ILE A 454 -10.78 0.66 -14.90
N LEU A 455 -10.15 -0.17 -14.06
CA LEU A 455 -10.49 -1.57 -13.89
C LEU A 455 -11.31 -1.78 -12.61
N LEU A 456 -12.60 -2.08 -12.76
CA LEU A 456 -13.52 -2.43 -11.67
C LEU A 456 -14.22 -3.75 -11.97
N SER A 457 -14.16 -4.69 -11.02
CA SER A 457 -14.85 -5.99 -11.13
C SER A 457 -14.59 -6.74 -12.44
N ASN A 458 -13.35 -6.67 -12.94
CA ASN A 458 -12.89 -7.22 -14.24
C ASN A 458 -13.47 -6.54 -15.49
N THR A 459 -14.04 -5.35 -15.34
CA THR A 459 -14.54 -4.53 -16.43
C THR A 459 -13.71 -3.25 -16.55
N THR A 460 -13.49 -2.79 -17.78
CA THR A 460 -12.70 -1.60 -18.09
C THR A 460 -13.58 -0.45 -18.56
N SER A 461 -13.30 0.77 -18.11
CA SER A 461 -13.93 1.99 -18.65
C SER A 461 -13.37 2.37 -20.01
N ARG A 462 -13.94 3.42 -20.64
CA ARG A 462 -13.25 4.20 -21.66
C ARG A 462 -11.90 4.73 -21.16
N ARG A 463 -10.98 4.97 -22.09
CA ARG A 463 -9.72 5.66 -21.82
C ARG A 463 -9.90 7.18 -21.84
N PHE A 464 -9.14 7.87 -21.01
CA PHE A 464 -9.00 9.32 -21.05
C PHE A 464 -7.55 9.75 -20.84
N HIS A 465 -7.21 10.96 -21.27
CA HIS A 465 -5.86 11.53 -21.12
C HIS A 465 -5.85 12.53 -19.96
N PRO A 466 -5.08 12.32 -18.90
CA PRO A 466 -4.98 13.28 -17.81
C PRO A 466 -4.17 14.50 -18.26
N LYS A 467 -4.69 15.70 -17.97
CA LYS A 467 -4.01 16.98 -18.26
C LYS A 467 -3.06 17.41 -17.15
N THR A 468 -3.33 17.00 -15.92
CA THR A 468 -2.46 17.20 -14.76
C THR A 468 -2.09 15.88 -14.10
N GLY A 469 -1.27 15.97 -13.06
CA GLY A 469 -1.02 14.89 -12.14
C GLY A 469 0.13 13.97 -12.54
N VAL A 470 0.51 13.14 -11.59
CA VAL A 470 1.45 12.03 -11.74
C VAL A 470 0.76 10.74 -11.33
N LEU A 471 1.14 9.62 -11.94
CA LEU A 471 0.45 8.34 -11.74
C LEU A 471 0.72 7.76 -10.33
N GLN A 472 -0.32 7.59 -9.51
CA GLN A 472 -0.17 6.97 -8.19
C GLN A 472 0.17 5.47 -8.32
N GLY A 473 1.44 5.11 -8.25
CA GLY A 473 1.93 3.74 -8.45
C GLY A 473 3.04 3.59 -9.49
N SER A 474 3.36 4.66 -10.22
CA SER A 474 4.62 4.79 -10.96
C SER A 474 5.79 4.97 -9.99
N ILE A 475 6.97 4.52 -10.39
CA ILE A 475 8.21 4.58 -9.60
C ILE A 475 8.72 6.02 -9.49
N LEU A 476 8.52 6.83 -10.54
CA LEU A 476 9.02 8.20 -10.62
C LEU A 476 8.09 9.23 -9.96
N SER A 477 6.80 8.95 -9.85
CA SER A 477 5.82 9.90 -9.30
C SER A 477 6.18 10.52 -7.95
N PRO A 478 6.70 9.78 -6.95
CA PRO A 478 7.10 10.38 -5.67
C PRO A 478 8.23 11.42 -5.80
N TYR A 479 9.19 11.17 -6.71
CA TYR A 479 10.29 12.09 -6.97
C TYR A 479 9.80 13.34 -7.73
N LEU A 480 9.00 13.16 -8.78
CA LEU A 480 8.39 14.26 -9.53
C LEU A 480 7.49 15.13 -8.64
N TYR A 481 6.73 14.52 -7.74
CA TYR A 481 5.95 15.25 -6.74
C TYR A 481 6.85 16.04 -5.77
N SER A 482 7.98 15.47 -5.36
CA SER A 482 8.94 16.16 -4.49
C SER A 482 9.51 17.41 -5.16
N ILE A 483 9.83 17.36 -6.45
CA ILE A 483 10.25 18.53 -7.25
C ILE A 483 9.15 19.58 -7.28
N TYR A 484 7.91 19.15 -7.57
CA TYR A 484 6.76 20.04 -7.69
C TYR A 484 6.52 20.88 -6.43
N ILE A 485 6.55 20.27 -5.25
CA ILE A 485 6.28 20.98 -3.98
C ILE A 485 7.52 21.70 -3.41
N ASN A 486 8.71 21.50 -3.98
CA ASN A 486 10.00 21.91 -3.41
C ASN A 486 10.18 23.43 -3.24
N GLN A 487 9.42 24.25 -3.96
CA GLN A 487 9.50 25.71 -3.84
C GLN A 487 8.80 26.25 -2.59
N LEU A 488 7.82 25.51 -2.05
CA LEU A 488 7.02 25.98 -0.92
C LEU A 488 7.89 26.34 0.31
N PRO A 489 8.83 25.50 0.78
CA PRO A 489 9.72 25.87 1.89
C PRO A 489 10.41 27.21 1.67
N ALA A 490 11.04 27.42 0.52
CA ALA A 490 11.80 28.63 0.22
C ALA A 490 10.93 29.89 0.26
N GLN A 491 9.69 29.84 -0.25
CA GLN A 491 8.76 30.98 -0.22
C GLN A 491 8.27 31.33 1.20
N LEU A 492 8.23 30.34 2.09
CA LEU A 492 7.79 30.54 3.47
C LEU A 492 8.88 31.20 4.33
N ARG A 493 10.17 30.99 4.02
CA ARG A 493 11.29 31.57 4.79
C ARG A 493 11.42 33.08 4.56
N SER A 494 12.02 33.75 5.53
CA SER A 494 12.47 35.15 5.39
C SER A 494 13.77 35.29 4.61
N GLN A 495 14.64 34.27 4.66
CA GLN A 495 15.92 34.22 3.92
C GLN A 495 16.30 32.77 3.57
N ALA A 496 17.24 32.61 2.65
CA ALA A 496 17.76 31.30 2.26
C ALA A 496 18.61 30.67 3.38
N ILE A 497 18.55 29.35 3.51
CA ILE A 497 19.41 28.57 4.41
C ILE A 497 20.67 28.17 3.64
N THR A 498 21.84 28.55 4.14
CA THR A 498 23.13 28.13 3.58
C THR A 498 23.67 26.90 4.32
N THR A 499 24.70 26.25 3.78
CA THR A 499 25.35 25.09 4.39
C THR A 499 26.07 25.41 5.69
N ASP A 500 26.56 26.64 5.81
CA ASP A 500 27.45 27.05 6.91
C ASP A 500 26.69 27.60 8.12
N MET A 501 25.36 27.78 7.98
CA MET A 501 24.51 28.20 9.09
C MET A 501 24.50 27.15 10.19
N SER A 502 24.71 27.62 11.42
CA SER A 502 24.56 26.80 12.61
C SER A 502 23.10 26.30 12.74
N PRO A 503 22.86 25.23 13.53
CA PRO A 503 21.52 24.75 13.77
C PRO A 503 20.61 25.84 14.36
N LEU A 504 21.16 26.68 15.23
CA LEU A 504 20.43 27.79 15.85
C LEU A 504 20.01 28.83 14.80
N GLU A 505 20.92 29.26 13.92
CA GLU A 505 20.56 30.21 12.85
C GLU A 505 19.54 29.63 11.85
N THR A 506 19.61 28.31 11.61
CA THR A 506 18.72 27.61 10.68
C THR A 506 17.28 27.52 11.20
N ILE A 507 17.08 27.31 12.50
CA ILE A 507 15.78 26.95 13.08
C ILE A 507 14.70 28.03 12.94
N PRO A 508 14.96 29.32 13.20
CA PRO A 508 13.97 30.38 12.98
C PRO A 508 13.48 30.47 11.52
N LEU A 509 14.27 29.97 10.58
CA LEU A 509 13.98 29.97 9.14
C LEU A 509 13.20 28.71 8.71
N LEU A 510 13.10 27.69 9.55
CA LEU A 510 12.36 26.45 9.27
C LEU A 510 10.88 26.61 9.60
N ASN A 511 10.18 27.39 8.78
CA ASN A 511 8.75 27.65 8.93
C ASN A 511 7.85 26.48 8.53
N CYS A 512 8.40 25.42 7.93
CA CYS A 512 7.64 24.22 7.61
C CYS A 512 8.49 22.94 7.58
N LEU A 513 7.82 21.80 7.69
CA LEU A 513 8.35 20.47 7.36
C LEU A 513 7.39 19.75 6.42
N LEU A 514 7.96 19.01 5.48
CA LEU A 514 7.21 18.24 4.49
C LEU A 514 7.55 16.75 4.62
N TYR A 515 6.52 15.92 4.50
CA TYR A 515 6.68 14.50 4.25
C TYR A 515 5.72 14.11 3.13
N ALA A 516 6.19 14.25 1.89
CA ALA A 516 5.33 14.22 0.71
C ALA A 516 4.24 15.30 0.80
N ASP A 517 2.95 14.92 0.78
CA ASP A 517 1.79 15.81 0.82
C ASP A 517 1.40 16.28 2.22
N ASP A 518 1.90 15.62 3.28
CA ASP A 518 1.72 16.06 4.66
C ASP A 518 2.66 17.24 4.96
N VAL A 519 2.09 18.44 5.15
CA VAL A 519 2.83 19.67 5.45
C VAL A 519 2.50 20.13 6.87
N VAL A 520 3.51 20.52 7.65
CA VAL A 520 3.32 21.20 8.93
C VAL A 520 4.00 22.56 8.88
N LEU A 521 3.28 23.62 9.22
CA LEU A 521 3.85 24.96 9.45
C LEU A 521 4.21 25.14 10.92
N ILE A 522 5.29 25.87 11.16
CA ILE A 522 5.85 26.15 12.47
C ILE A 522 6.13 27.65 12.54
N ALA A 523 5.38 28.38 13.38
CA ALA A 523 5.58 29.81 13.58
C ALA A 523 4.96 30.28 14.90
N GLU A 524 5.31 31.48 15.33
CA GLU A 524 4.49 32.18 16.32
C GLU A 524 3.13 32.60 15.76
N ARG A 525 2.18 32.85 16.66
CA ARG A 525 0.79 33.18 16.38
C ARG A 525 0.60 34.36 15.40
N THR A 526 1.35 35.45 15.61
CA THR A 526 1.34 36.67 14.77
C THR A 526 1.78 36.39 13.33
N THR A 527 2.71 35.45 13.14
CA THR A 527 3.28 35.12 11.83
C THR A 527 2.49 34.03 11.10
N MET A 528 1.82 33.13 11.84
CA MET A 528 1.09 31.99 11.29
C MET A 528 0.06 32.38 10.24
N THR A 529 -0.73 33.43 10.46
CA THR A 529 -1.73 33.90 9.48
C THR A 529 -1.08 34.33 8.16
N GLY A 530 0.09 34.97 8.22
CA GLY A 530 0.87 35.34 7.05
C GLY A 530 1.39 34.12 6.28
N LEU A 531 1.82 33.08 6.97
CA LEU A 531 2.27 31.83 6.34
C LEU A 531 1.12 31.05 5.70
N LEU A 532 -0.05 30.99 6.36
CA LEU A 532 -1.25 30.38 5.78
C LEU A 532 -1.67 31.09 4.49
N ARG A 533 -1.61 32.42 4.46
CA ARG A 533 -1.85 33.20 3.24
C ARG A 533 -0.83 32.90 2.15
N LYS A 534 0.47 32.83 2.47
CA LYS A 534 1.51 32.41 1.49
C LYS A 534 1.24 31.00 0.95
N CYS A 535 0.84 30.06 1.80
CA CYS A 535 0.45 28.71 1.37
C CYS A 535 -0.77 28.72 0.45
N GLU A 536 -1.77 29.56 0.74
CA GLU A 536 -2.93 29.77 -0.12
C GLU A 536 -2.51 30.30 -1.49
N GLU A 537 -1.75 31.40 -1.53
CA GLU A 537 -1.23 32.02 -2.76
C GLU A 537 -0.42 31.02 -3.61
N HIS A 538 0.52 30.30 -2.97
CA HIS A 538 1.31 29.26 -3.63
C HIS A 538 0.43 28.15 -4.22
N SER A 539 -0.60 27.70 -3.50
CA SER A 539 -1.50 26.65 -4.01
C SER A 539 -2.31 27.12 -5.22
N LEU A 540 -2.77 28.38 -5.21
CA LEU A 540 -3.48 28.99 -6.34
C LEU A 540 -2.56 29.12 -7.55
N GLN A 541 -1.31 29.51 -7.35
CA GLN A 541 -0.29 29.63 -8.41
C GLN A 541 0.06 28.28 -9.02
N MET A 542 0.27 27.26 -8.18
CA MET A 542 0.75 25.95 -8.62
C MET A 542 -0.34 25.03 -9.16
N GLY A 543 -1.62 25.33 -8.88
CA GLY A 543 -2.76 24.55 -9.39
C GLY A 543 -3.20 23.39 -8.51
N TYR A 544 -2.85 23.39 -7.22
CA TYR A 544 -3.39 22.46 -6.23
C TYR A 544 -4.24 23.20 -5.18
N ARG A 545 -4.98 22.48 -4.32
CA ARG A 545 -5.76 23.10 -3.24
C ARG A 545 -5.54 22.41 -1.90
N TRP A 546 -5.50 23.21 -0.85
CA TRP A 546 -5.57 22.70 0.53
C TRP A 546 -6.98 22.17 0.82
N ASN A 547 -7.10 21.29 1.81
CA ASN A 547 -8.37 20.78 2.31
C ASN A 547 -8.63 21.33 3.73
N PRO A 548 -9.26 22.52 3.87
CA PRO A 548 -9.45 23.16 5.18
C PRO A 548 -10.10 22.24 6.23
N SER A 549 -11.03 21.38 5.82
CA SER A 549 -11.71 20.43 6.73
C SER A 549 -10.82 19.34 7.32
N LYS A 550 -9.64 19.11 6.74
CA LYS A 550 -8.64 18.14 7.20
C LYS A 550 -7.36 18.79 7.71
N CYS A 551 -7.15 20.07 7.43
CA CYS A 551 -6.12 20.85 8.09
C CYS A 551 -6.45 20.99 9.58
N VAL A 552 -5.45 21.16 10.43
CA VAL A 552 -5.61 21.23 11.89
C VAL A 552 -4.63 22.23 12.49
N ILE A 553 -5.09 23.02 13.46
CA ILE A 553 -4.25 23.91 14.25
C ILE A 553 -4.03 23.35 15.66
N LEU A 554 -2.79 23.38 16.14
CA LEU A 554 -2.44 23.24 17.55
C LEU A 554 -1.91 24.58 18.08
N ASP A 555 -2.72 25.23 18.90
CA ASP A 555 -2.40 26.49 19.56
C ASP A 555 -2.78 26.41 21.05
N ASN A 556 -1.92 26.95 21.92
CA ASN A 556 -1.96 26.77 23.36
C ASN A 556 -2.71 27.88 24.11
N GLN A 557 -3.06 28.99 23.44
CA GLN A 557 -3.60 30.17 24.12
C GLN A 557 -5.13 30.23 24.08
N LEU A 558 -5.70 30.80 25.14
CA LEU A 558 -7.14 30.86 25.43
C LEU A 558 -7.91 31.80 24.50
N GLU A 559 -7.27 32.85 23.99
CA GLU A 559 -7.90 33.76 23.03
C GLU A 559 -7.86 33.16 21.61
N PRO A 560 -9.01 32.86 21.00
CA PRO A 560 -9.06 32.27 19.67
C PRO A 560 -8.82 33.34 18.62
N ILE A 561 -7.70 33.24 17.91
CA ILE A 561 -7.53 33.93 16.63
C ILE A 561 -8.02 32.97 15.54
N PRO A 562 -8.92 33.40 14.63
CA PRO A 562 -9.35 32.55 13.54
C PRO A 562 -8.21 32.35 12.53
N TYR A 563 -7.69 31.14 12.47
CA TYR A 563 -6.78 30.72 11.41
C TYR A 563 -7.60 30.27 10.20
N THR A 564 -7.35 30.86 9.04
CA THR A 564 -8.13 30.59 7.83
C THR A 564 -7.26 30.24 6.62
N ILE A 565 -7.80 29.42 5.74
CA ILE A 565 -7.35 29.23 4.36
C ILE A 565 -8.61 29.26 3.48
N TYR A 566 -8.58 30.00 2.36
CA TYR A 566 -9.73 30.25 1.48
C TYR A 566 -10.96 30.77 2.25
N ASN A 567 -10.72 31.65 3.23
CA ASN A 567 -11.73 32.17 4.17
C ASN A 567 -12.48 31.09 4.99
N GLN A 568 -11.98 29.85 5.04
CA GLN A 568 -12.52 28.78 5.88
C GLN A 568 -11.68 28.64 7.15
N VAL A 569 -12.35 28.64 8.30
CA VAL A 569 -11.70 28.47 9.60
C VAL A 569 -11.16 27.05 9.75
N LEU A 570 -9.90 26.94 10.12
CA LEU A 570 -9.25 25.67 10.38
C LEU A 570 -9.61 25.16 11.78
N PRO A 571 -9.92 23.86 11.96
CA PRO A 571 -10.25 23.32 13.26
C PRO A 571 -9.04 23.33 14.19
N GLN A 572 -9.22 23.94 15.38
CA GLN A 572 -8.24 23.92 16.45
C GLN A 572 -8.50 22.73 17.38
N VAL A 573 -7.45 21.97 17.71
CA VAL A 573 -7.53 20.81 18.59
C VAL A 573 -6.42 20.85 19.66
N THR A 574 -6.53 19.99 20.66
CA THR A 574 -5.56 19.89 21.77
C THR A 574 -4.49 18.81 21.55
N SER A 575 -4.72 17.90 20.60
CA SER A 575 -3.75 16.87 20.21
C SER A 575 -4.00 16.43 18.76
N PHE A 576 -2.93 16.30 17.97
CA PHE A 576 -3.02 15.86 16.56
C PHE A 576 -1.90 14.89 16.19
N ALA A 577 -2.22 13.86 15.42
CA ALA A 577 -1.28 12.82 15.00
C ALA A 577 -0.60 13.16 13.67
N TYR A 578 0.59 13.76 13.74
CA TYR A 578 1.45 14.01 12.58
C TYR A 578 2.32 12.78 12.29
N LEU A 579 2.20 12.22 11.08
CA LEU A 579 2.90 10.99 10.68
C LEU A 579 2.68 9.82 11.66
N GLY A 580 1.51 9.78 12.28
CA GLY A 580 1.13 8.78 13.28
C GLY A 580 1.68 9.01 14.70
N VAL A 581 2.42 10.09 14.94
CA VAL A 581 2.90 10.50 16.27
C VAL A 581 2.05 11.69 16.77
N PRO A 582 1.36 11.56 17.91
CA PRO A 582 0.58 12.64 18.52
C PRO A 582 1.42 13.79 19.08
N PHE A 583 0.99 15.03 18.82
CA PHE A 583 1.58 16.29 19.32
C PHE A 583 0.54 17.13 20.04
N LYS A 584 0.95 17.82 21.12
CA LYS A 584 0.21 18.88 21.82
C LYS A 584 0.65 20.26 21.36
N PRO A 585 -0.14 21.32 21.64
CA PRO A 585 0.25 22.71 21.40
C PRO A 585 1.66 23.04 21.90
N GLY A 586 2.38 23.86 21.15
CA GLY A 586 3.78 24.15 21.41
C GLY A 586 4.75 23.08 20.88
N GLY A 587 4.28 21.99 20.26
CA GLY A 587 5.15 20.97 19.65
C GLY A 587 5.71 19.93 20.63
N TYR A 588 5.01 19.71 21.74
CA TYR A 588 5.32 18.60 22.65
C TYR A 588 4.75 17.29 22.13
N LEU A 589 5.48 16.20 22.30
CA LEU A 589 4.95 14.86 22.05
C LEU A 589 3.84 14.52 23.08
N ASP A 590 2.83 13.78 22.64
CA ASP A 590 1.74 13.28 23.49
C ASP A 590 1.85 11.76 23.70
N PRO A 591 2.67 11.30 24.66
CA PRO A 591 2.90 9.87 24.87
C PRO A 591 1.65 9.12 25.35
N ASP A 592 0.74 9.79 26.07
CA ASP A 592 -0.50 9.18 26.56
C ASP A 592 -1.45 8.87 25.38
N GLU A 593 -1.66 9.84 24.49
CA GLU A 593 -2.46 9.63 23.28
C GLU A 593 -1.77 8.62 22.34
N LEU A 594 -0.44 8.63 22.24
CA LEU A 594 0.32 7.63 21.47
C LEU A 594 0.04 6.21 21.97
N ILE A 595 0.21 5.98 23.28
CA ILE A 595 -0.02 4.67 23.90
C ILE A 595 -1.46 4.25 23.71
N ARG A 596 -2.44 5.14 23.96
CA ARG A 596 -3.86 4.84 23.80
C ARG A 596 -4.19 4.37 22.38
N ARG A 597 -3.79 5.13 21.36
CA ARG A 597 -4.03 4.80 19.94
C ARG A 597 -3.38 3.49 19.53
N ASN A 598 -2.11 3.32 19.89
CA ASN A 598 -1.35 2.12 19.57
C ASN A 598 -1.94 0.88 20.23
N SER A 599 -2.33 1.00 21.50
CA SER A 599 -2.97 -0.06 22.29
C SER A 599 -4.31 -0.48 21.69
N SER A 600 -5.19 0.49 21.39
CA SER A 600 -6.49 0.20 20.75
C SER A 600 -6.31 -0.49 19.41
N LYS A 601 -5.37 -0.03 18.57
CA LYS A 601 -5.09 -0.62 17.25
C LYS A 601 -4.51 -2.03 17.36
N ALA A 602 -3.57 -2.24 18.28
CA ALA A 602 -2.95 -3.53 18.54
C ALA A 602 -3.98 -4.55 19.04
N LEU A 603 -4.80 -4.18 20.03
CA LEU A 603 -5.85 -5.04 20.58
C LEU A 603 -6.95 -5.35 19.55
N ALA A 604 -7.36 -4.37 18.74
CA ALA A 604 -8.30 -4.62 17.65
C ALA A 604 -7.74 -5.63 16.64
N THR A 605 -6.46 -5.48 16.26
CA THR A 605 -5.77 -6.46 15.40
C THR A 605 -5.68 -7.83 16.09
N MET A 606 -5.36 -7.88 17.38
CA MET A 606 -5.28 -9.12 18.14
C MET A 606 -6.63 -9.84 18.21
N ASN A 607 -7.74 -9.12 18.37
CA ASN A 607 -9.09 -9.69 18.36
C ASN A 607 -9.45 -10.30 17.00
N VAL A 608 -9.07 -9.62 15.91
CA VAL A 608 -9.21 -10.17 14.55
C VAL A 608 -8.38 -11.45 14.40
N LEU A 609 -7.14 -11.45 14.87
CA LEU A 609 -6.25 -12.60 14.84
C LEU A 609 -6.76 -13.77 15.71
N LYS A 610 -7.32 -13.47 16.89
CA LYS A 610 -7.97 -14.44 17.77
C LYS A 610 -9.10 -15.17 17.05
N SER A 611 -9.94 -14.45 16.28
CA SER A 611 -11.00 -15.06 15.46
C SER A 611 -10.45 -16.00 14.37
N MET A 612 -9.19 -15.81 13.96
CA MET A 612 -8.52 -16.59 12.91
C MET A 612 -7.77 -17.80 13.46
N GLY A 613 -7.89 -18.08 14.76
CA GLY A 613 -7.21 -19.21 15.41
C GLY A 613 -5.93 -18.86 16.14
N ILE A 614 -5.60 -17.58 16.35
CA ILE A 614 -4.52 -17.20 17.26
C ILE A 614 -5.05 -17.23 18.69
N ASN A 615 -5.27 -18.45 19.17
CA ASN A 615 -5.86 -18.82 20.45
C ASN A 615 -5.50 -20.29 20.73
N PRO A 616 -5.79 -20.84 21.93
CA PRO A 616 -5.38 -22.20 22.29
C PRO A 616 -5.97 -23.32 21.43
N SER A 617 -7.10 -23.09 20.77
CA SER A 617 -7.78 -24.09 19.93
C SER A 617 -7.44 -24.00 18.45
N GLY A 618 -6.56 -23.06 18.05
CA GLY A 618 -6.11 -22.90 16.67
C GLY A 618 -4.63 -23.18 16.47
N PHE A 619 -3.88 -22.18 16.01
CA PHE A 619 -2.46 -22.30 15.70
C PHE A 619 -1.62 -22.61 16.94
N SER A 620 -0.51 -23.32 16.75
CA SER A 620 0.43 -23.62 17.83
C SER A 620 0.89 -22.34 18.55
N ARG A 621 1.19 -22.46 19.85
CA ARG A 621 1.58 -21.30 20.69
C ARG A 621 2.78 -20.56 20.10
N LEU A 622 3.79 -21.29 19.63
CA LEU A 622 4.98 -20.70 19.00
C LEU A 622 4.64 -19.91 17.73
N LEU A 623 3.80 -20.48 16.85
CA LEU A 623 3.39 -19.79 15.61
C LEU A 623 2.54 -18.55 15.92
N SER A 624 1.60 -18.68 16.86
CA SER A 624 0.75 -17.60 17.37
C SER A 624 1.57 -16.45 17.95
N THR A 625 2.58 -16.75 18.78
CA THR A 625 3.53 -15.78 19.31
C THR A 625 4.30 -15.07 18.20
N ARG A 626 4.75 -15.80 17.16
CA ARG A 626 5.43 -15.19 16.02
C ARG A 626 4.50 -14.24 15.27
N PHE A 627 3.24 -14.61 15.04
CA PHE A 627 2.25 -13.72 14.42
C PHE A 627 2.01 -12.46 15.25
N TYR A 628 1.89 -12.57 16.58
CA TYR A 628 1.83 -11.41 17.46
C TYR A 628 3.05 -10.51 17.25
N ALA A 629 4.27 -11.07 17.34
CA ALA A 629 5.51 -10.32 17.24
C ALA A 629 5.73 -9.61 15.89
N HIS A 630 5.16 -10.13 14.79
CA HIS A 630 5.31 -9.57 13.43
C HIS A 630 4.13 -8.71 12.98
N ILE A 631 2.94 -8.86 13.56
CA ILE A 631 1.72 -8.19 13.07
C ILE A 631 1.16 -7.20 14.10
N VAL A 632 1.09 -7.60 15.37
CA VAL A 632 0.47 -6.83 16.45
C VAL A 632 1.49 -5.93 17.13
N ARG A 633 2.61 -6.51 17.59
CA ARG A 633 3.64 -5.76 18.33
C ARG A 633 4.19 -4.55 17.56
N PRO A 634 4.45 -4.60 16.24
CA PRO A 634 4.91 -3.41 15.50
C PRO A 634 3.92 -2.24 15.52
N GLN A 635 2.61 -2.51 15.66
CA GLN A 635 1.61 -1.45 15.80
C GLN A 635 1.67 -0.80 17.18
N LEU A 636 2.04 -1.58 18.22
CA LEU A 636 2.26 -1.07 19.56
C LEU A 636 3.56 -0.26 19.65
N GLU A 637 4.59 -0.68 18.91
CA GLU A 637 5.95 -0.13 18.93
C GLU A 637 6.15 1.17 18.11
N TYR A 638 5.24 1.49 17.18
CA TYR A 638 5.38 2.67 16.33
C TYR A 638 5.39 3.97 17.16
N GLY A 639 6.40 4.82 16.97
CA GLY A 639 6.56 6.08 17.71
C GLY A 639 7.26 5.95 19.07
N LEU A 640 7.44 4.74 19.62
CA LEU A 640 8.11 4.57 20.92
C LEU A 640 9.59 4.99 20.89
N ALA A 641 10.25 4.88 19.74
CA ALA A 641 11.68 5.14 19.59
C ALA A 641 12.10 6.59 19.85
N ILE A 642 11.19 7.56 19.70
CA ILE A 642 11.46 8.98 19.88
C ILE A 642 10.81 9.56 21.16
N ASN A 643 10.10 8.72 21.91
CA ASN A 643 9.37 9.13 23.11
C ASN A 643 10.07 8.64 24.38
N ARG A 644 9.84 9.37 25.47
CA ARG A 644 10.19 8.93 26.82
C ARG A 644 8.94 8.56 27.58
N PHE A 645 9.04 7.53 28.39
CA PHE A 645 7.91 6.97 29.11
C PHE A 645 8.17 6.93 30.61
N THR A 646 7.11 7.17 31.38
CA THR A 646 7.09 6.92 32.82
C THR A 646 6.93 5.42 33.10
N ASN A 647 7.19 4.99 34.33
CA ASN A 647 6.96 3.60 34.74
C ASN A 647 5.49 3.19 34.56
N THR A 648 4.55 4.10 34.85
CA THR A 648 3.11 3.86 34.66
C THR A 648 2.76 3.66 33.18
N GLN A 649 3.33 4.47 32.29
CA GLN A 649 3.15 4.34 30.84
C GLN A 649 3.75 3.04 30.31
N LEU A 650 4.97 2.68 30.73
CA LEU A 650 5.60 1.40 30.37
C LEU A 650 4.76 0.21 30.84
N LYS A 651 4.18 0.30 32.06
CA LYS A 651 3.28 -0.71 32.58
C LYS A 651 2.02 -0.84 31.72
N SER A 652 1.42 0.26 31.28
CA SER A 652 0.26 0.24 30.37
C SER A 652 0.58 -0.44 29.04
N ILE A 653 1.77 -0.21 28.46
CA ILE A 653 2.21 -0.89 27.23
C ILE A 653 2.41 -2.39 27.50
N GLU A 654 2.99 -2.76 28.66
CA GLU A 654 3.18 -4.16 29.06
C GLU A 654 1.83 -4.87 29.25
N ASP A 655 0.84 -4.23 29.84
CA ASP A 655 -0.49 -4.82 30.07
C ASP A 655 -1.19 -5.20 28.74
N VAL A 656 -0.92 -4.45 27.67
CA VAL A 656 -1.40 -4.77 26.32
C VAL A 656 -0.68 -6.01 25.77
N GLN A 657 0.64 -6.11 25.94
CA GLN A 657 1.39 -7.32 25.59
C GLN A 657 0.86 -8.52 26.38
N ASP A 658 0.70 -8.38 27.69
CA ASP A 658 0.17 -9.39 28.59
C ASP A 658 -1.21 -9.89 28.14
N THR A 659 -2.11 -8.98 27.78
CA THR A 659 -3.44 -9.33 27.26
C THR A 659 -3.36 -10.18 25.99
N CYS A 660 -2.46 -9.81 25.06
CA CYS A 660 -2.24 -10.58 23.83
C CYS A 660 -1.67 -11.97 24.11
N ILE A 661 -0.70 -12.07 25.03
CA ILE A 661 -0.06 -13.35 25.38
C ILE A 661 -1.03 -14.26 26.13
N ARG A 662 -1.82 -13.74 27.07
CA ARG A 662 -2.90 -14.51 27.71
C ARG A 662 -3.89 -15.07 26.70
N THR A 663 -4.22 -14.29 25.67
CA THR A 663 -5.11 -14.73 24.59
C THR A 663 -4.52 -15.90 23.81
N ILE A 664 -3.22 -15.89 23.54
CA ILE A 664 -2.52 -16.98 22.85
C ILE A 664 -2.48 -18.25 23.72
N TYR A 665 -2.19 -18.10 25.01
CA TYR A 665 -2.01 -19.22 25.93
C TYR A 665 -3.31 -19.71 26.59
N GLY A 666 -4.41 -18.97 26.47
CA GLY A 666 -5.70 -19.31 27.08
C GLY A 666 -5.77 -19.04 28.57
N ALA A 667 -4.93 -18.13 29.07
CA ALA A 667 -4.82 -17.83 30.48
C ALA A 667 -5.92 -16.87 30.94
N ARG A 668 -6.32 -16.98 32.21
CA ARG A 668 -7.25 -16.03 32.85
C ARG A 668 -6.60 -14.64 32.98
N GLY A 669 -7.42 -13.60 33.04
CA GLY A 669 -7.00 -12.19 33.04
C GLY A 669 -5.91 -11.85 34.06
N ASN A 670 -5.95 -12.46 35.26
CA ASN A 670 -5.04 -12.11 36.37
C ASN A 670 -3.82 -13.04 36.52
N THR A 671 -3.65 -14.03 35.63
CA THR A 671 -2.52 -14.99 35.70
C THR A 671 -1.17 -14.27 35.61
N SER A 672 -0.05 -14.82 36.06
CA SER A 672 1.25 -14.21 35.69
C SER A 672 1.60 -14.53 34.22
N THR A 673 2.13 -13.56 33.48
CA THR A 673 2.60 -13.75 32.08
C THR A 673 4.08 -14.02 31.98
N LYS A 674 4.85 -13.90 33.07
CA LYS A 674 6.32 -14.07 33.09
C LYS A 674 6.77 -15.38 32.44
N VAL A 675 6.18 -16.50 32.84
CA VAL A 675 6.47 -17.83 32.27
C VAL A 675 6.06 -17.90 30.79
N MET A 676 4.93 -17.31 30.42
CA MET A 676 4.45 -17.33 29.03
C MET A 676 5.36 -16.52 28.10
N LEU A 677 5.86 -15.37 28.56
CA LEU A 677 6.84 -14.56 27.85
C LEU A 677 8.16 -15.31 27.68
N HIS A 678 8.62 -16.00 28.73
CA HIS A 678 9.81 -16.85 28.66
C HIS A 678 9.65 -17.99 27.64
N LEU A 679 8.55 -18.75 27.70
CA LEU A 679 8.22 -19.81 26.73
C LEU A 679 8.09 -19.26 25.30
N ALA A 680 7.59 -18.03 25.16
CA ALA A 680 7.45 -17.32 23.90
C ALA A 680 8.76 -16.69 23.38
N LYS A 681 9.83 -16.66 24.19
CA LYS A 681 11.07 -15.92 23.92
C LYS A 681 10.80 -14.45 23.57
N LEU A 682 9.87 -13.83 24.30
CA LEU A 682 9.54 -12.42 24.14
C LEU A 682 10.14 -11.60 25.29
N PRO A 683 10.82 -10.48 24.98
CA PRO A 683 11.27 -9.55 26.00
C PRO A 683 10.10 -8.73 26.56
N LEU A 684 10.34 -8.04 27.67
CA LEU A 684 9.40 -7.04 28.19
C LEU A 684 9.30 -5.86 27.22
N MET A 685 8.17 -5.17 27.24
CA MET A 685 7.97 -3.97 26.45
C MET A 685 8.89 -2.83 26.86
N ALA A 686 9.27 -2.75 28.15
CA ALA A 686 10.31 -1.82 28.61
C ALA A 686 11.65 -2.06 27.88
N ASP A 687 12.09 -3.32 27.75
CA ASP A 687 13.32 -3.66 27.02
C ASP A 687 13.18 -3.35 25.54
N ARG A 688 12.00 -3.60 24.95
CA ARG A 688 11.71 -3.24 23.56
C ARG A 688 11.83 -1.73 23.33
N VAL A 689 11.32 -0.91 24.23
CA VAL A 689 11.46 0.56 24.16
C VAL A 689 12.93 0.96 24.13
N HIS A 690 13.74 0.46 25.07
CA HIS A 690 15.18 0.75 25.10
C HIS A 690 15.91 0.31 23.82
N ILE A 691 15.56 -0.87 23.29
CA ILE A 691 16.13 -1.36 22.02
C ILE A 691 15.75 -0.45 20.86
N LEU A 692 14.48 -0.04 20.76
CA LEU A 692 14.01 0.82 19.67
C LEU A 692 14.67 2.20 19.72
N GLN A 693 14.79 2.78 20.91
CA GLN A 693 15.48 4.06 21.13
C GLN A 693 16.95 3.94 20.75
N ALA A 694 17.66 2.94 21.23
CA ALA A 694 19.08 2.73 20.90
C ALA A 694 19.30 2.48 19.40
N GLN A 695 18.41 1.72 18.74
CA GLN A 695 18.46 1.51 17.29
C GLN A 695 18.23 2.80 16.52
N PHE A 696 17.30 3.64 16.98
CA PHE A 696 17.01 4.92 16.36
C PHE A 696 18.18 5.89 16.50
N LEU A 697 18.75 6.01 17.71
CA LEU A 697 19.91 6.87 18.00
C LEU A 697 21.11 6.43 17.15
N TYR A 698 21.42 5.13 17.11
CA TYR A 698 22.48 4.57 16.26
C TYR A 698 22.31 5.01 14.79
N ARG A 699 21.13 4.76 14.23
CA ARG A 699 20.81 5.11 12.84
C ARG A 699 20.90 6.62 12.60
N SER A 700 20.49 7.45 13.57
CA SER A 700 20.54 8.91 13.41
C SER A 700 21.96 9.45 13.23
N LEU A 701 22.99 8.76 13.76
CA LEU A 701 24.39 9.13 13.60
C LEU A 701 24.97 8.81 12.21
N CYS A 702 24.28 7.99 11.41
CA CYS A 702 24.72 7.58 10.08
C CYS A 702 23.84 8.21 8.97
N LEU A 703 23.17 9.33 9.28
CA LEU A 703 22.35 10.06 8.32
C LEU A 703 23.24 10.87 7.37
N PRO A 704 22.80 11.07 6.10
CA PRO A 704 23.52 11.94 5.18
C PRO A 704 23.45 13.41 5.64
N ASP A 705 24.43 14.22 5.24
CA ASP A 705 24.61 15.63 5.69
C ASP A 705 23.44 16.55 5.26
N ASP A 706 22.75 16.19 4.19
CA ASP A 706 21.57 16.89 3.69
C ASP A 706 20.28 16.48 4.42
N ALA A 707 20.35 15.59 5.42
CA ALA A 707 19.21 15.26 6.28
C ALA A 707 19.06 16.29 7.40
N LEU A 708 17.85 16.83 7.58
CA LEU A 708 17.57 17.83 8.61
C LEU A 708 17.96 17.37 10.01
N LEU A 709 17.67 16.10 10.37
CA LEU A 709 18.06 15.57 11.67
C LEU A 709 19.58 15.60 11.84
N CYS A 710 20.36 15.25 10.80
CA CYS A 710 21.82 15.34 10.83
C CYS A 710 22.29 16.77 11.17
N ARG A 711 21.70 17.78 10.51
CA ARG A 711 22.00 19.19 10.80
C ARG A 711 21.63 19.62 12.21
N LEU A 712 20.61 19.04 12.84
CA LEU A 712 20.24 19.37 14.22
C LEU A 712 21.11 18.68 15.28
N LEU A 713 21.70 17.51 14.95
CA LEU A 713 22.46 16.68 15.90
C LEU A 713 23.58 17.42 16.65
N PRO A 714 24.41 18.28 16.02
CA PRO A 714 25.47 19.00 16.73
C PRO A 714 24.97 19.82 17.93
N HIS A 715 23.73 20.29 17.89
CA HIS A 715 23.12 21.06 18.98
C HIS A 715 22.37 20.15 19.96
N ILE A 716 21.46 19.30 19.47
CA ILE A 716 20.54 18.53 20.32
C ILE A 716 21.20 17.36 21.06
N ARG A 717 22.39 16.92 20.64
CA ARG A 717 23.13 15.80 21.26
C ARG A 717 23.72 16.13 22.62
N HIS A 718 24.07 17.39 22.87
CA HIS A 718 24.91 17.79 24.01
C HIS A 718 24.14 18.58 25.07
N ILE A 719 23.00 19.17 24.72
CA ILE A 719 22.25 20.06 25.59
C ILE A 719 21.18 19.28 26.36
N ARG A 720 21.15 19.52 27.68
CA ARG A 720 20.14 18.93 28.58
C ARG A 720 18.76 19.50 28.22
N GLY A 721 17.76 18.63 28.05
CA GLY A 721 16.37 19.02 27.76
C GLY A 721 15.88 18.61 26.37
N HIS A 722 16.79 18.38 25.43
CA HIS A 722 16.46 17.84 24.11
C HIS A 722 16.06 16.38 24.17
N GLN A 723 15.11 16.00 23.33
CA GLN A 723 14.58 14.65 23.30
C GLN A 723 15.68 13.66 22.93
N TRP A 724 16.52 13.96 21.93
CA TRP A 724 17.66 13.11 21.59
C TRP A 724 18.59 12.88 22.80
N PHE A 725 19.00 13.94 23.49
CA PHE A 725 19.84 13.85 24.70
C PHE A 725 19.17 12.98 25.77
N LEU A 726 17.87 13.18 26.02
CA LEU A 726 17.12 12.42 27.02
C LEU A 726 17.03 10.93 26.68
N LEU A 727 16.90 10.58 25.39
CA LEU A 727 16.88 9.19 24.92
C LEU A 727 18.25 8.51 25.04
N SER A 728 19.34 9.28 24.94
CA SER A 728 20.71 8.77 25.13
C SER A 728 21.01 8.32 26.57
N LYS A 729 20.14 8.67 27.54
CA LYS A 729 20.28 8.28 28.95
C LYS A 729 19.62 6.93 29.26
N THR A 730 19.23 6.18 28.24
CA THR A 730 18.63 4.86 28.41
C THR A 730 19.71 3.81 28.75
N PRO A 731 19.40 2.81 29.59
CA PRO A 731 20.40 1.86 30.07
C PRO A 731 21.16 1.13 28.95
N LEU A 732 20.45 0.72 27.89
CA LEU A 732 21.08 0.05 26.75
C LEU A 732 22.05 0.98 26.00
N TRP A 733 21.67 2.24 25.77
CA TRP A 733 22.56 3.18 25.07
C TRP A 733 23.81 3.51 25.91
N GLN A 734 23.65 3.66 27.22
CA GLN A 734 24.78 3.91 28.14
C GLN A 734 25.77 2.74 28.23
N SER A 735 25.34 1.53 27.86
CA SER A 735 26.24 0.36 27.77
C SER A 735 27.12 0.34 26.52
N LEU A 736 26.88 1.26 25.57
CA LEU A 736 27.65 1.40 24.34
C LEU A 736 28.78 2.44 24.51
N PRO A 737 29.87 2.35 23.71
CA PRO A 737 30.95 3.35 23.71
C PRO A 737 30.42 4.77 23.51
N SER A 738 31.07 5.73 24.17
CA SER A 738 30.69 7.14 24.17
C SER A 738 31.00 7.89 22.86
N THR A 739 31.91 7.37 22.04
CA THR A 739 32.35 7.96 20.77
C THR A 739 31.70 7.24 19.59
N GLY A 740 31.07 8.00 18.69
CA GLY A 740 30.36 7.45 17.52
C GLY A 740 31.26 6.74 16.52
N GLU A 741 32.56 7.04 16.53
CA GLU A 741 33.58 6.45 15.63
C GLU A 741 33.92 5.00 15.97
N GLU A 742 33.73 4.58 17.23
CA GLU A 742 33.97 3.19 17.69
C GLU A 742 32.72 2.30 17.57
N LEU A 743 31.58 2.87 17.17
CA LEU A 743 30.28 2.20 17.26
C LEU A 743 29.97 1.41 15.99
N ASP A 744 30.41 0.15 15.94
CA ASP A 744 30.08 -0.72 14.81
C ASP A 744 28.74 -1.49 14.99
N LYS A 745 28.22 -2.02 13.88
CA LYS A 745 26.96 -2.80 13.86
C LYS A 745 27.07 -4.12 14.65
N HIS A 746 28.26 -4.66 14.82
CA HIS A 746 28.51 -5.92 15.52
C HIS A 746 28.46 -5.73 17.04
N MET A 747 29.14 -4.72 17.56
CA MET A 747 29.12 -4.25 18.94
C MET A 747 27.69 -3.92 19.38
N PHE A 748 26.92 -3.19 18.56
CA PHE A 748 25.52 -2.92 18.87
C PHE A 748 24.71 -4.22 19.02
N LYS A 749 24.90 -5.21 18.13
CA LYS A 749 24.24 -6.52 18.24
C LYS A 749 24.66 -7.27 19.50
N THR A 750 25.93 -7.21 19.86
CA THR A 750 26.48 -7.87 21.06
C THR A 750 25.96 -7.24 22.34
N ALA A 751 25.95 -5.90 22.45
CA ALA A 751 25.39 -5.18 23.59
C ALA A 751 23.90 -5.46 23.75
N LYS A 752 23.13 -5.42 22.64
CA LYS A 752 21.71 -5.81 22.64
C LYS A 752 21.50 -7.25 23.13
N LYS A 753 22.36 -8.19 22.73
CA LYS A 753 22.27 -9.60 23.17
C LYS A 753 22.62 -9.77 24.66
N ARG A 754 23.52 -8.94 25.20
CA ARG A 754 23.84 -8.94 26.64
C ARG A 754 22.75 -8.29 27.50
N PHE A 755 22.04 -7.32 26.93
CA PHE A 755 20.97 -6.59 27.59
C PHE A 755 19.65 -7.39 27.72
N LEU A 756 19.38 -8.27 26.75
CA LEU A 756 18.24 -9.19 26.72
C LEU A 756 18.57 -10.52 27.39
#